data_AF-A0A0R1DSI0-F1
#
_entry.id   AF-A0A0R1DSI0-F1
#
_cell.length_a   1.000
_cell.length_b   1.000
_cell.length_c   1.000
_cell.angle_alpha   90.00
_cell.angle_beta   90.00
_cell.angle_gamma   90.00
#
_symmetry.space_group_name_H-M   'P 1'
#
loop_
_entity.id
_entity.type
_entity.pdbx_description
1 polymer ?
#
loop_
_entity_poly.entity_id
_entity_poly.type
_entity_poly.pdbx_seq_one_letter_code
_entity_poly.pdbx_strand_id
1 'polypeptide(L)'
;MALHCPQRVLPERTQIIVVTVATEYRNTHMSCNKIKLINAVCLLVLITHQNTHKLFALMSHFQIRLAEVADQDGLNKLIRSPGVKWFGNIRPKFRGKDSVFHCYQTYRILALCRETSALVAYAEFRNYPSIAALPTDCWLEWLSTRYCLPMSISWLNALFFNFCIYKRTSSAVLAEIIKDVLYRESRVWFLIAVRTPYVPQPKHFVETFDDLEKISQVFYPLEYSMDKNNNTQSIYIVDRFVLLPRITYRKALAEDNDDIIAIQEVENPELRAELGDYYIAEEVMAQNPRSMLVVAEIINQLQESEIAIFLWLSTDIDILFYVRNYQMEQFGNLVKPVDGRSFHYETMTVSSVQRRAEASMFTADALDDLDAVTILGGLQRVDSGMSVASLGKMKVSSIGGMIDDTNVANENKFFMRECLYSKFKFILEKLHSNDYYLRHEESVINFIYPAGKEPAGAAAMAAASNVFLLRCIVARQDFPLPRLFNAMVTMFCAYPDRDYCMMLMTAKHKASRSYLEVLRYFMPVASRPSNVSSLDDVFITHRSTIFGEISLYKLEKEDVSQVHSLSLGNLPSNTKTPNSSSTSFSYCSKVNEREELEHELHVLDAIMKDVLENEFSEFAMFTIRCGISTRSVRENTAIGFVVIREFHCHDQLYEHYHLPKHEHHLNRRRAEIISLRLHPLFLVSADLIFRDLARKTSFYDYYFINAVDGYKYSNDLKKMMMVIEPKPIKKVPVFTRIQADQKKSKKKLDLPLPNFSRDNMIIYRHKLSPVKWFTNSRKLVIIGFSAVTKAFLRQLVFQWNSKDHKNSENFTCLTRLQVTVICRAGIVEADYDSLFKCPYCTSSLGCYLSYRNESCYVRDCCMRIDLRYWVHFVPGKVEKVDSV
;
A
#
# COMPACT_ATOMS: atom_id res chain seq x y z
N MET A 1 -3.77 -27.27 -37.64
CA MET A 1 -2.66 -27.13 -36.67
C MET A 1 -3.20 -26.38 -35.47
N ALA A 2 -3.64 -27.13 -34.45
CA ALA A 2 -4.21 -26.57 -33.23
C ALA A 2 -3.06 -26.07 -32.33
N LEU A 3 -3.02 -24.77 -32.07
CA LEU A 3 -2.15 -24.19 -31.07
C LEU A 3 -2.66 -24.61 -29.68
N HIS A 4 -1.90 -25.48 -29.01
CA HIS A 4 -2.14 -25.87 -27.62
C HIS A 4 -2.11 -24.62 -26.74
N CYS A 5 -3.25 -24.30 -26.13
CA CYS A 5 -3.34 -23.33 -25.05
C CYS A 5 -2.55 -23.90 -23.85
N PRO A 6 -1.59 -23.16 -23.25
CA PRO A 6 -0.81 -23.68 -22.15
C PRO A 6 -1.71 -23.89 -20.92
N GLN A 7 -1.84 -25.15 -20.50
CA GLN A 7 -2.46 -25.52 -19.22
C GLN A 7 -1.67 -24.87 -18.09
N ARG A 8 -2.25 -23.87 -17.40
CA ARG A 8 -1.68 -23.34 -16.17
C ARG A 8 -1.92 -24.34 -15.04
N VAL A 9 -0.90 -25.13 -14.73
CA VAL A 9 -0.84 -25.97 -13.53
C VAL A 9 -0.49 -25.08 -12.34
N LEU A 10 -1.36 -25.03 -11.33
CA LEU A 10 -1.04 -24.39 -10.04
C LEU A 10 -0.10 -25.32 -9.24
N PRO A 11 0.93 -24.80 -8.56
CA PRO A 11 1.98 -25.63 -7.95
C PRO A 11 1.47 -26.55 -6.82
N GLU A 12 1.95 -27.81 -6.84
CA GLU A 12 1.45 -28.99 -6.10
C GLU A 12 1.68 -29.01 -4.58
N ARG A 13 2.20 -27.97 -3.92
CA ARG A 13 2.54 -28.05 -2.48
C ARG A 13 2.12 -26.86 -1.61
N THR A 14 1.21 -26.03 -2.10
CA THR A 14 0.57 -25.03 -1.23
C THR A 14 -0.71 -25.63 -0.64
N GLN A 15 -0.94 -25.52 0.67
CA GLN A 15 -2.24 -25.87 1.25
C GLN A 15 -3.31 -24.90 0.71
N ILE A 16 -3.91 -25.27 -0.42
CA ILE A 16 -4.96 -24.53 -1.10
C ILE A 16 -6.29 -24.94 -0.47
N ILE A 17 -6.99 -23.98 0.14
CA ILE A 17 -8.40 -24.19 0.49
C ILE A 17 -9.20 -23.90 -0.77
N VAL A 18 -9.77 -24.95 -1.37
CA VAL A 18 -10.71 -24.79 -2.49
C VAL A 18 -12.11 -24.67 -1.92
N VAL A 19 -12.73 -23.50 -2.09
CA VAL A 19 -14.14 -23.29 -1.70
C VAL A 19 -15.01 -23.38 -2.94
N THR A 20 -15.66 -24.53 -3.13
CA THR A 20 -16.69 -24.70 -4.17
C THR A 20 -18.02 -24.24 -3.63
N VAL A 21 -18.44 -23.04 -4.03
CA VAL A 21 -19.77 -22.52 -3.66
C VAL A 21 -20.77 -22.96 -4.72
N ALA A 22 -21.29 -24.17 -4.59
CA ALA A 22 -22.38 -24.64 -5.43
C ALA A 22 -23.68 -23.90 -5.07
N THR A 23 -24.18 -23.07 -5.98
CA THR A 23 -25.56 -22.60 -5.94
C THR A 23 -26.28 -23.05 -7.20
N GLU A 24 -27.31 -23.88 -7.03
CA GLU A 24 -28.33 -24.08 -8.06
C GLU A 24 -28.87 -22.71 -8.49
N TYR A 25 -29.06 -22.53 -9.80
CA TYR A 25 -29.62 -21.35 -10.47
C TYR A 25 -31.12 -21.12 -10.12
N ARG A 26 -31.54 -21.28 -8.86
CA ARG A 26 -32.87 -20.93 -8.37
C ARG A 26 -32.77 -19.80 -7.36
N ASN A 27 -33.18 -18.61 -7.84
CA ASN A 27 -33.41 -17.41 -7.04
C ASN A 27 -34.27 -17.73 -5.82
N THR A 28 -33.63 -17.99 -4.69
CA THR A 28 -34.25 -17.94 -3.37
C THR A 28 -33.53 -16.85 -2.59
N HIS A 29 -34.29 -15.86 -2.13
CA HIS A 29 -33.83 -14.80 -1.24
C HIS A 29 -32.82 -15.35 -0.22
N MET A 30 -31.62 -14.74 -0.11
CA MET A 30 -30.67 -15.08 0.94
C MET A 30 -31.34 -14.86 2.30
N SER A 31 -31.73 -15.95 2.97
CA SER A 31 -32.27 -15.90 4.32
C SER A 31 -31.13 -15.63 5.31
N CYS A 32 -31.47 -15.05 6.46
CA CYS A 32 -30.53 -14.79 7.56
C CYS A 32 -29.75 -16.05 8.00
N ASN A 33 -30.31 -17.24 7.76
CA ASN A 33 -29.67 -18.53 8.05
C ASN A 33 -28.49 -18.88 7.12
N LYS A 34 -28.50 -18.46 5.84
CA LYS A 34 -27.35 -18.65 4.93
C LYS A 34 -26.16 -17.77 5.33
N ILE A 35 -26.41 -16.58 5.89
CA ILE A 35 -25.37 -15.70 6.45
C ILE A 35 -24.72 -16.34 7.68
N LYS A 36 -25.49 -17.01 8.54
CA LYS A 36 -24.96 -17.77 9.68
C LYS A 36 -24.06 -18.94 9.25
N LEU A 37 -24.41 -19.64 8.16
CA LEU A 37 -23.59 -20.72 7.60
C LEU A 37 -22.27 -20.18 7.02
N ILE A 38 -22.30 -19.03 6.32
CA ILE A 38 -21.09 -18.33 5.86
C ILE A 38 -20.22 -17.91 7.04
N ASN A 39 -20.83 -17.40 8.12
CA ASN A 39 -20.10 -17.07 9.35
C ASN A 39 -19.44 -18.31 9.97
N ALA A 40 -20.07 -19.49 9.91
CA ALA A 40 -19.50 -20.74 10.39
C ALA A 40 -18.33 -21.25 9.52
N VAL A 41 -18.42 -21.12 8.18
CA VAL A 41 -17.31 -21.45 7.26
C VAL A 41 -16.15 -20.47 7.41
N CYS A 42 -16.44 -19.16 7.57
CA CYS A 42 -15.43 -18.18 7.98
C CYS A 42 -14.79 -18.60 9.30
N LEU A 43 -15.57 -18.99 10.32
CA LEU A 43 -15.03 -19.47 11.59
C LEU A 43 -14.09 -20.67 11.40
N LEU A 44 -14.41 -21.61 10.51
CA LEU A 44 -13.58 -22.78 10.21
C LEU A 44 -12.27 -22.42 9.49
N VAL A 45 -12.28 -21.42 8.60
CA VAL A 45 -11.07 -20.84 8.00
C VAL A 45 -10.29 -19.99 9.03
N LEU A 46 -10.97 -19.42 10.03
CA LEU A 46 -10.41 -18.54 11.07
C LEU A 46 -9.72 -19.30 12.22
N ILE A 47 -10.04 -20.59 12.47
CA ILE A 47 -9.46 -21.37 13.58
C ILE A 47 -7.93 -21.56 13.45
N THR A 48 -7.31 -21.25 12.30
CA THR A 48 -5.84 -21.27 12.15
C THR A 48 -5.14 -19.96 12.50
N HIS A 49 -5.83 -18.93 12.99
CA HIS A 49 -5.25 -17.60 13.16
C HIS A 49 -5.50 -16.96 14.53
N GLN A 50 -5.06 -17.61 15.60
CA GLN A 50 -4.76 -16.95 16.87
C GLN A 50 -3.56 -17.64 17.53
N ASN A 51 -2.35 -17.13 17.28
CA ASN A 51 -1.22 -17.09 18.22
C ASN A 51 0.11 -16.96 17.46
N THR A 52 0.46 -15.74 17.02
CA THR A 52 1.83 -15.43 16.61
C THR A 52 2.19 -13.98 16.91
N HIS A 53 1.97 -13.52 18.15
CA HIS A 53 2.74 -12.40 18.70
C HIS A 53 2.86 -12.55 20.21
N LYS A 54 3.64 -13.55 20.62
CA LYS A 54 4.33 -13.59 21.92
C LYS A 54 5.75 -14.09 21.69
N LEU A 55 6.55 -13.30 21.00
CA LEU A 55 8.00 -13.43 21.07
C LEU A 55 8.55 -12.03 21.28
N PHE A 56 8.86 -11.72 22.54
CA PHE A 56 10.08 -11.06 23.00
C PHE A 56 9.93 -10.89 24.52
N ALA A 57 10.65 -11.75 25.24
CA ALA A 57 10.89 -11.60 26.67
C ALA A 57 12.24 -12.28 26.95
N LEU A 58 13.34 -11.63 26.57
CA LEU A 58 14.44 -11.56 27.52
C LEU A 58 13.86 -10.88 28.76
N MET A 59 14.04 -11.51 29.92
CA MET A 59 13.29 -11.32 31.18
C MET A 59 13.17 -9.86 31.66
N SER A 60 12.35 -9.04 31.00
CA SER A 60 11.98 -7.72 31.50
C SER A 60 10.75 -7.86 32.40
N HIS A 61 10.84 -7.28 33.60
CA HIS A 61 9.76 -7.26 34.60
C HIS A 61 8.49 -6.55 34.08
N PHE A 62 8.57 -5.89 32.91
CA PHE A 62 7.50 -5.12 32.32
C PHE A 62 6.99 -5.73 31.01
N GLN A 63 5.70 -5.59 30.76
CA GLN A 63 5.08 -5.84 29.47
C GLN A 63 4.77 -4.49 28.83
N ILE A 64 5.40 -4.20 27.70
CA ILE A 64 5.22 -2.95 26.96
C ILE A 64 4.30 -3.21 25.77
N ARG A 65 3.35 -2.30 25.55
CA ARG A 65 2.49 -2.30 24.36
C ARG A 65 2.01 -0.90 24.03
N LEU A 66 1.43 -0.77 22.83
CA LEU A 66 0.68 0.43 22.46
C LEU A 66 -0.55 0.59 23.36
N ALA A 67 -0.84 1.85 23.73
CA ALA A 67 -2.03 2.19 24.47
C ALA A 67 -3.26 2.23 23.55
N GLU A 68 -4.35 1.65 24.01
CA GLU A 68 -5.64 1.62 23.32
C GLU A 68 -6.63 2.55 24.03
N VAL A 69 -7.70 2.95 23.33
CA VAL A 69 -8.78 3.77 23.93
C VAL A 69 -9.36 3.13 25.20
N ALA A 70 -9.41 1.79 25.26
CA ALA A 70 -9.86 1.04 26.44
C ALA A 70 -8.99 1.23 27.69
N ASP A 71 -7.73 1.69 27.54
CA ASP A 71 -6.81 1.92 28.67
C ASP A 71 -7.06 3.25 29.40
N GLN A 72 -7.95 4.09 28.85
CA GLN A 72 -8.17 5.46 29.33
C GLN A 72 -8.48 5.54 30.83
N ASP A 73 -9.29 4.65 31.38
CA ASP A 73 -9.62 4.64 32.80
C ASP A 73 -8.40 4.28 33.68
N GLY A 74 -7.60 3.32 33.23
CA GLY A 74 -6.35 2.93 33.90
C GLY A 74 -5.34 4.08 33.90
N LEU A 75 -5.18 4.75 32.76
CA LEU A 75 -4.31 5.94 32.62
C LEU A 75 -4.76 7.06 33.53
N ASN A 76 -6.07 7.34 33.57
CA ASN A 76 -6.67 8.35 34.45
C ASN A 76 -6.40 8.07 35.95
N LYS A 77 -6.34 6.79 36.35
CA LYS A 77 -5.95 6.37 37.70
C LYS A 77 -4.45 6.55 37.94
N LEU A 78 -3.59 6.17 37.00
CA LEU A 78 -2.14 6.35 37.09
C LEU A 78 -1.78 7.84 37.25
N ILE A 79 -2.35 8.71 36.42
CA ILE A 79 -2.10 10.17 36.45
C ILE A 79 -2.40 10.79 37.82
N ARG A 80 -3.40 10.25 38.53
CA ARG A 80 -3.85 10.72 39.85
C ARG A 80 -3.20 9.96 41.01
N SER A 81 -2.40 8.94 40.74
CA SER A 81 -1.79 8.10 41.78
C SER A 81 -0.70 8.85 42.54
N PRO A 82 -0.56 8.65 43.87
CA PRO A 82 0.56 9.19 44.63
C PRO A 82 1.87 8.50 44.20
N GLY A 83 3.00 9.21 44.35
CA GLY A 83 4.32 8.64 44.08
C GLY A 83 4.67 8.44 42.61
N VAL A 84 3.97 9.10 41.69
CA VAL A 84 4.34 9.14 40.27
C VAL A 84 5.39 10.22 39.99
N LYS A 85 6.29 9.91 39.06
CA LYS A 85 7.23 10.82 38.42
C LYS A 85 6.73 11.09 37.00
N TRP A 86 6.96 12.29 36.48
CA TRP A 86 6.53 12.65 35.14
C TRP A 86 7.33 13.83 34.56
N PHE A 87 7.34 13.93 33.23
CA PHE A 87 7.89 15.08 32.50
C PHE A 87 7.15 15.27 31.18
N GLY A 88 7.26 16.46 30.57
CA GLY A 88 6.68 16.80 29.27
C GLY A 88 5.53 17.79 29.35
N ASN A 89 4.95 18.16 28.21
CA ASN A 89 4.12 19.37 28.10
C ASN A 89 2.61 19.15 28.33
N ILE A 90 2.19 17.91 28.57
CA ILE A 90 0.80 17.63 28.92
C ILE A 90 0.66 17.78 30.43
N ARG A 91 -0.29 18.63 30.85
CA ARG A 91 -0.75 18.72 32.24
C ARG A 91 -2.03 17.87 32.38
N PRO A 92 -1.94 16.53 32.45
CA PRO A 92 -3.11 15.65 32.37
C PRO A 92 -4.09 15.81 33.54
N LYS A 93 -3.68 16.49 34.62
CA LYS A 93 -4.58 16.85 35.74
C LYS A 93 -5.66 17.88 35.39
N PHE A 94 -5.50 18.62 34.29
CA PHE A 94 -6.42 19.70 33.88
C PHE A 94 -7.28 19.40 32.65
N ARG A 95 -7.05 18.28 31.97
CA ARG A 95 -7.87 17.94 30.82
C ARG A 95 -9.00 16.99 31.24
N GLY A 96 -10.16 17.10 30.58
CA GLY A 96 -11.29 16.19 30.82
C GLY A 96 -10.86 14.72 30.69
N LYS A 97 -11.53 13.81 31.40
CA LYS A 97 -11.17 12.37 31.45
C LYS A 97 -11.02 11.74 30.06
N ASP A 98 -11.73 12.29 29.06
CA ASP A 98 -11.79 11.80 27.67
C ASP A 98 -10.77 12.42 26.71
N SER A 99 -9.92 13.32 27.19
CA SER A 99 -9.07 14.13 26.30
C SER A 99 -7.71 13.52 25.93
N VAL A 100 -7.28 12.44 26.59
CA VAL A 100 -5.93 11.86 26.43
C VAL A 100 -5.70 11.37 24.99
N PHE A 101 -6.74 10.79 24.38
CA PHE A 101 -6.67 10.27 23.01
C PHE A 101 -7.05 11.28 21.92
N HIS A 102 -7.51 12.49 22.28
CA HIS A 102 -7.95 13.50 21.31
C HIS A 102 -6.84 14.27 20.61
N CYS A 103 -5.61 14.26 21.14
CA CYS A 103 -4.46 14.86 20.48
C CYS A 103 -3.75 13.84 19.60
N TYR A 104 -3.20 14.25 18.46
CA TYR A 104 -2.35 13.35 17.70
C TYR A 104 -1.06 13.03 18.48
N GLN A 105 -0.64 11.76 18.45
CA GLN A 105 0.66 11.28 18.94
C GLN A 105 1.12 10.20 17.95
N THR A 106 2.40 10.21 17.58
CA THR A 106 2.98 9.17 16.73
C THR A 106 2.93 7.82 17.43
N TYR A 107 3.30 7.80 18.72
CA TYR A 107 3.15 6.63 19.57
C TYR A 107 2.57 7.00 20.93
N ARG A 108 1.74 6.10 21.44
CA ARG A 108 1.33 6.03 22.83
C ARG A 108 1.71 4.68 23.36
N ILE A 109 2.54 4.65 24.39
CA ILE A 109 3.09 3.42 24.94
C ILE A 109 2.69 3.34 26.39
N LEU A 110 2.28 2.15 26.81
CA LEU A 110 2.08 1.84 28.21
C LEU A 110 2.94 0.66 28.63
N ALA A 111 3.22 0.60 29.93
CA ALA A 111 3.91 -0.51 30.54
C ALA A 111 3.09 -1.07 31.70
N LEU A 112 2.93 -2.39 31.70
CA LEU A 112 2.31 -3.17 32.76
C LEU A 112 3.41 -3.92 33.52
N CYS A 113 3.28 -4.04 34.83
CA CYS A 113 4.09 -4.98 35.60
C CYS A 113 3.63 -6.41 35.26
N ARG A 114 4.53 -7.32 34.89
CA ARG A 114 4.14 -8.69 34.50
C ARG A 114 3.51 -9.48 35.63
N GLU A 115 4.03 -9.33 36.84
CA GLU A 115 3.58 -10.08 38.01
C GLU A 115 2.19 -9.64 38.47
N THR A 116 1.95 -8.33 38.50
CA THR A 116 0.70 -7.77 39.05
C THR A 116 -0.31 -7.38 37.97
N SER A 117 0.09 -7.40 36.70
CA SER A 117 -0.64 -6.80 35.57
C SER A 117 -1.04 -5.33 35.78
N ALA A 118 -0.42 -4.65 36.76
CA ALA A 118 -0.74 -3.27 37.10
C ALA A 118 -0.08 -2.31 36.11
N LEU A 119 -0.82 -1.29 35.67
CA LEU A 119 -0.27 -0.17 34.92
C LEU A 119 0.74 0.62 35.75
N VAL A 120 1.98 0.67 35.27
CA VAL A 120 3.10 1.32 35.96
C VAL A 120 3.63 2.55 35.24
N ALA A 121 3.45 2.65 33.92
CA ALA A 121 3.92 3.80 33.14
C ALA A 121 3.12 4.03 31.85
N TYR A 122 3.20 5.26 31.35
CA TYR A 122 2.65 5.72 30.09
C TYR A 122 3.54 6.80 29.47
N ALA A 123 3.73 6.77 28.16
CA ALA A 123 4.53 7.73 27.41
C ALA A 123 3.93 8.06 26.04
N GLU A 124 4.13 9.29 25.59
CA GLU A 124 3.67 9.82 24.31
C GLU A 124 4.84 10.40 23.52
N PHE A 125 4.88 10.08 22.23
CA PHE A 125 5.95 10.44 21.31
C PHE A 125 5.41 11.14 20.06
N ARG A 126 6.17 12.11 19.53
CA ARG A 126 5.88 12.81 18.27
C ARG A 126 7.14 13.01 17.43
N ASN A 127 6.94 13.27 16.13
CA ASN A 127 7.99 13.72 15.20
C ASN A 127 8.28 15.24 15.27
N TYR A 128 7.80 15.92 16.32
CA TYR A 128 8.07 17.32 16.60
C TYR A 128 7.89 17.59 18.11
N PRO A 129 8.60 18.57 18.69
CA PRO A 129 8.43 18.94 20.09
C PRO A 129 7.08 19.63 20.29
N SER A 130 6.37 19.31 21.37
CA SER A 130 5.10 19.96 21.69
C SER A 130 5.33 21.31 22.37
N ILE A 131 5.92 22.29 21.70
CA ILE A 131 6.13 23.65 22.22
C ILE A 131 5.08 24.58 21.60
N ALA A 132 4.24 25.21 22.43
CA ALA A 132 3.09 25.99 21.95
C ALA A 132 3.45 27.17 21.03
N ALA A 133 4.60 27.81 21.27
CA ALA A 133 5.08 28.95 20.50
C ALA A 133 5.87 28.56 19.24
N LEU A 134 6.14 27.27 19.02
CA LEU A 134 6.97 26.78 17.92
C LEU A 134 6.06 26.09 16.89
N PRO A 135 6.00 26.57 15.63
CA PRO A 135 5.37 25.85 14.56
C PRO A 135 5.93 24.43 14.45
N THR A 136 5.05 23.47 14.23
CA THR A 136 5.36 22.03 14.27
C THR A 136 6.36 21.60 13.19
N ASP A 137 6.54 22.39 12.14
CA ASP A 137 7.48 22.15 11.06
C ASP A 137 8.82 22.91 11.18
N CYS A 138 8.93 23.91 12.06
CA CYS A 138 10.13 24.74 12.27
C CYS A 138 11.10 24.23 13.35
N TRP A 139 10.86 23.05 13.91
CA TRP A 139 11.65 22.58 15.05
C TRP A 139 13.12 22.33 14.74
N LEU A 140 13.45 21.96 13.51
CA LEU A 140 14.84 21.70 13.12
C LEU A 140 15.67 22.99 13.13
N GLU A 141 15.09 24.07 12.60
CA GLU A 141 15.68 25.41 12.66
C GLU A 141 15.84 25.87 14.11
N TRP A 142 14.79 25.78 14.92
CA TRP A 142 14.83 26.10 16.35
C TRP A 142 15.98 25.37 17.08
N LEU A 143 16.15 24.07 16.82
CA LEU A 143 17.19 23.27 17.45
C LEU A 143 18.58 23.75 17.03
N SER A 144 18.81 23.98 15.74
CA SER A 144 20.09 24.43 15.19
C SER A 144 20.49 25.85 15.61
N THR A 145 19.51 26.76 15.78
CA THR A 145 19.77 28.14 16.14
C THR A 145 19.98 28.31 17.65
N ARG A 146 19.29 27.53 18.47
CA ARG A 146 19.34 27.68 19.94
C ARG A 146 20.38 26.82 20.62
N TYR A 147 20.78 25.69 20.03
CA TYR A 147 21.67 24.72 20.66
C TYR A 147 22.87 24.38 19.76
N CYS A 148 24.06 24.33 20.36
CA CYS A 148 25.26 23.81 19.69
C CYS A 148 25.40 22.31 19.95
N LEU A 149 24.78 21.51 19.07
CA LEU A 149 24.77 20.05 19.21
C LEU A 149 25.94 19.40 18.46
N PRO A 150 26.68 18.46 19.10
CA PRO A 150 27.77 17.74 18.43
C PRO A 150 27.30 16.67 17.45
N MET A 151 26.02 16.28 17.51
CA MET A 151 25.39 15.30 16.63
C MET A 151 24.55 15.95 15.54
N SER A 152 24.44 15.27 14.38
CA SER A 152 23.57 15.68 13.29
C SER A 152 22.14 15.15 13.48
N ILE A 153 21.21 16.06 13.77
CA ILE A 153 19.79 15.75 13.91
C ILE A 153 19.06 16.14 12.62
N SER A 154 18.10 15.30 12.19
CA SER A 154 17.28 15.47 10.99
C SER A 154 15.82 15.10 11.27
N TRP A 155 14.90 15.34 10.34
CA TRP A 155 13.49 14.95 10.53
C TRP A 155 13.29 13.42 10.64
N LEU A 156 14.20 12.64 10.07
CA LEU A 156 14.19 11.17 10.05
C LEU A 156 14.69 10.53 11.34
N ASN A 157 15.72 11.10 11.97
CA ASN A 157 16.49 10.42 13.01
C ASN A 157 16.12 10.81 14.44
N ALA A 158 15.11 11.68 14.62
CA ALA A 158 14.70 12.16 15.93
C ALA A 158 13.19 12.01 16.21
N LEU A 159 12.86 11.65 17.45
CA LEU A 159 11.52 11.75 18.01
C LEU A 159 11.55 12.51 19.33
N PHE A 160 10.42 13.08 19.69
CA PHE A 160 10.27 13.89 20.88
C PHE A 160 9.38 13.21 21.92
N PHE A 161 9.84 13.18 23.16
CA PHE A 161 8.99 12.93 24.32
C PHE A 161 8.03 14.11 24.48
N ASN A 162 6.74 13.84 24.32
CA ASN A 162 5.71 14.84 24.58
C ASN A 162 5.21 14.76 26.01
N PHE A 163 5.04 13.55 26.53
CA PHE A 163 4.61 13.31 27.90
C PHE A 163 5.10 11.93 28.35
N CYS A 164 5.58 11.82 29.58
CA CYS A 164 5.92 10.54 30.20
C CYS A 164 5.53 10.57 31.67
N ILE A 165 4.91 9.50 32.16
CA ILE A 165 4.54 9.31 33.56
C ILE A 165 4.80 7.87 33.97
N TYR A 166 5.36 7.69 35.16
CA TYR A 166 5.68 6.37 35.69
C TYR A 166 5.70 6.36 37.22
N LYS A 167 5.49 5.19 37.83
CA LYS A 167 5.60 5.02 39.28
C LYS A 167 7.06 5.10 39.71
N ARG A 168 7.34 5.85 40.80
CA ARG A 168 8.69 5.98 41.37
C ARG A 168 9.34 4.65 41.72
N THR A 169 8.55 3.66 42.15
CA THR A 169 9.00 2.29 42.47
C THR A 169 9.44 1.49 41.25
N SER A 170 9.19 1.99 40.04
CA SER A 170 9.43 1.26 38.79
C SER A 170 10.20 2.13 37.79
N SER A 171 11.17 2.94 38.24
CA SER A 171 11.93 3.86 37.38
C SER A 171 12.65 3.18 36.21
N ALA A 172 13.07 1.92 36.36
CA ALA A 172 13.68 1.12 35.29
C ALA A 172 12.78 0.96 34.05
N VAL A 173 11.46 1.15 34.18
CA VAL A 173 10.51 1.06 33.08
C VAL A 173 10.77 2.10 31.98
N LEU A 174 11.39 3.23 32.32
CA LEU A 174 11.68 4.31 31.37
C LEU A 174 12.63 3.82 30.26
N ALA A 175 13.70 3.11 30.64
CA ALA A 175 14.65 2.54 29.68
C ALA A 175 13.98 1.51 28.77
N GLU A 176 13.10 0.67 29.31
CA GLU A 176 12.37 -0.35 28.54
C GLU A 176 11.39 0.29 27.53
N ILE A 177 10.67 1.35 27.93
CA ILE A 177 9.82 2.13 27.01
C ILE A 177 10.65 2.71 25.86
N ILE A 178 11.80 3.29 26.17
CA ILE A 178 12.69 3.85 25.15
C ILE A 178 13.17 2.77 24.18
N LYS A 179 13.60 1.61 24.69
CA LYS A 179 14.01 0.48 23.84
C LYS A 179 12.88 0.05 22.90
N ASP A 180 11.65 -0.05 23.39
CA ASP A 180 10.48 -0.42 22.56
C ASP A 180 10.24 0.60 21.44
N VAL A 181 10.33 1.91 21.71
CA VAL A 181 10.23 2.96 20.67
C VAL A 181 11.34 2.80 19.62
N LEU A 182 12.59 2.64 20.07
CA LEU A 182 13.75 2.51 19.18
C LEU A 182 13.72 1.22 18.35
N TYR A 183 13.06 0.17 18.83
CA TYR A 183 12.78 -1.03 18.03
C TYR A 183 11.71 -0.77 16.97
N ARG A 184 10.64 -0.04 17.29
CA ARG A 184 9.60 0.32 16.31
C ARG A 184 10.12 1.25 15.22
N GLU A 185 11.01 2.16 15.59
CA GLU A 185 11.55 3.20 14.72
C GLU A 185 13.03 2.97 14.48
N SER A 186 13.32 2.11 13.50
CA SER A 186 14.67 1.66 13.20
C SER A 186 15.61 2.79 12.74
N ARG A 187 15.06 3.88 12.20
CA ARG A 187 15.80 5.05 11.71
C ARG A 187 16.01 6.12 12.78
N VAL A 188 15.30 6.03 13.90
CA VAL A 188 15.42 7.01 14.99
C VAL A 188 16.65 6.66 15.84
N TRP A 189 17.54 7.64 15.95
CA TRP A 189 18.77 7.56 16.73
C TRP A 189 18.69 8.38 18.00
N PHE A 190 17.87 9.43 18.00
CA PHE A 190 17.78 10.38 19.11
C PHE A 190 16.34 10.48 19.62
N LEU A 191 16.16 10.31 20.93
CA LEU A 191 14.93 10.72 21.61
C LEU A 191 15.19 11.98 22.41
N ILE A 192 14.39 13.01 22.16
CA ILE A 192 14.60 14.35 22.72
C ILE A 192 13.45 14.67 23.67
N ALA A 193 13.75 15.00 24.92
CA ALA A 193 12.78 15.59 25.84
C ALA A 193 13.14 17.05 26.09
N VAL A 194 12.14 17.93 26.05
CA VAL A 194 12.31 19.36 26.30
C VAL A 194 11.87 19.66 27.73
N ARG A 195 12.79 20.17 28.55
CA ARG A 195 12.50 20.68 29.88
C ARG A 195 12.22 22.17 29.80
N THR A 196 11.05 22.56 30.30
CA THR A 196 10.68 23.98 30.36
C THR A 196 11.45 24.71 31.46
N PRO A 197 11.69 26.03 31.33
CA PRO A 197 12.23 26.83 32.42
C PRO A 197 11.41 26.64 33.69
N TYR A 198 12.06 26.64 34.84
CA TYR A 198 11.41 26.52 36.13
C TYR A 198 10.45 27.69 36.36
N VAL A 199 9.18 27.36 36.58
CA VAL A 199 8.14 28.29 37.00
C VAL A 199 7.61 27.81 38.35
N PRO A 200 7.52 28.68 39.38
CA PRO A 200 6.97 28.30 40.68
C PRO A 200 5.56 27.70 40.54
N GLN A 201 5.39 26.45 41.00
CA GLN A 201 4.13 25.73 40.92
C GLN A 201 4.00 24.68 42.05
N PRO A 202 2.77 24.24 42.40
CA PRO A 202 2.57 23.21 43.42
C PRO A 202 3.42 21.96 43.16
N LYS A 203 3.90 21.31 44.23
CA LYS A 203 4.84 20.16 44.17
C LYS A 203 4.42 19.06 43.19
N HIS A 204 3.12 18.83 43.03
CA HIS A 204 2.57 17.80 42.16
C HIS A 204 2.53 18.18 40.67
N PHE A 205 2.98 19.40 40.31
CA PHE A 205 3.20 19.90 38.96
C PHE A 205 4.68 20.03 38.61
N VAL A 206 5.59 19.77 39.56
CA VAL A 206 7.01 19.83 39.29
C VAL A 206 7.39 18.61 38.44
N GLU A 207 7.96 18.87 37.27
CA GLU A 207 8.51 17.85 36.38
C GLU A 207 9.73 17.19 37.02
N THR A 208 9.93 15.90 36.77
CA THR A 208 11.03 15.11 37.31
C THR A 208 11.83 14.50 36.17
N PHE A 209 13.06 14.97 35.98
CA PHE A 209 13.96 14.53 34.92
C PHE A 209 15.09 13.61 35.42
N ASP A 210 15.27 13.44 36.73
CA ASP A 210 16.44 12.76 37.33
C ASP A 210 16.70 11.34 36.79
N ASP A 211 15.65 10.58 36.43
CA ASP A 211 15.85 9.24 35.87
C ASP A 211 16.16 9.25 34.37
N LEU A 212 15.65 10.26 33.64
CA LEU A 212 16.00 10.46 32.24
C LEU A 212 17.44 10.95 32.10
N GLU A 213 17.86 11.85 33.00
CA GLU A 213 19.21 12.42 33.04
C GLU A 213 20.31 11.33 33.08
N LYS A 214 20.06 10.23 33.82
CA LYS A 214 20.99 9.09 33.94
C LYS A 214 21.31 8.39 32.61
N ILE A 215 20.44 8.54 31.61
CA ILE A 215 20.54 7.85 30.31
C ILE A 215 20.57 8.84 29.13
N SER A 216 20.74 10.14 29.41
CA SER A 216 20.69 11.19 28.40
C SER A 216 21.83 12.19 28.58
N GLN A 217 22.17 12.91 27.52
CA GLN A 217 23.01 14.09 27.60
C GLN A 217 22.12 15.34 27.68
N VAL A 218 22.47 16.28 28.57
CA VAL A 218 21.72 17.52 28.78
C VAL A 218 22.41 18.65 28.03
N PHE A 219 21.65 19.34 27.19
CA PHE A 219 22.12 20.52 26.47
C PHE A 219 21.32 21.75 26.89
N TYR A 220 22.04 22.86 27.01
CA TYR A 220 21.50 24.17 27.33
C TYR A 220 21.58 25.08 26.10
N PRO A 221 20.66 26.04 25.96
CA PRO A 221 20.67 26.98 24.87
C PRO A 221 21.85 27.94 24.99
N LEU A 222 22.21 28.59 23.88
CA LEU A 222 23.34 29.52 23.80
C LEU A 222 23.26 30.67 24.82
N GLU A 223 22.06 31.06 25.23
CA GLU A 223 21.81 32.15 26.18
C GLU A 223 21.93 31.73 27.66
N TYR A 224 22.23 30.45 27.92
CA TYR A 224 22.40 29.94 29.28
C TYR A 224 23.64 30.51 29.96
N SER A 225 23.50 30.91 31.22
CA SER A 225 24.62 31.35 32.05
C SER A 225 24.33 31.00 33.50
N MET A 226 25.25 30.28 34.16
CA MET A 226 25.12 29.93 35.58
C MET A 226 24.87 31.16 36.47
N ASP A 227 25.52 32.28 36.17
CA ASP A 227 25.49 33.49 37.01
C ASP A 227 24.36 34.45 36.62
N LYS A 228 24.07 34.58 35.32
CA LYS A 228 23.16 35.61 34.79
C LYS A 228 21.80 35.07 34.38
N ASN A 229 21.71 33.80 34.00
CA ASN A 229 20.51 33.22 33.39
C ASN A 229 20.51 31.68 33.55
N ASN A 230 20.36 31.22 34.80
CA ASN A 230 20.37 29.80 35.13
C ASN A 230 19.01 29.11 34.91
N ASN A 231 17.96 29.89 34.70
CA ASN A 231 16.60 29.40 34.51
C ASN A 231 16.21 29.43 33.03
N THR A 232 16.85 28.59 32.24
CA THR A 232 16.54 28.44 30.81
C THR A 232 15.83 27.13 30.51
N GLN A 233 15.39 26.99 29.26
CA GLN A 233 15.00 25.70 28.72
C GLN A 233 16.23 24.80 28.65
N SER A 234 16.06 23.49 28.81
CA SER A 234 17.11 22.53 28.48
C SER A 234 16.53 21.35 27.71
N ILE A 235 17.38 20.65 26.97
CA ILE A 235 16.98 19.46 26.22
C ILE A 235 17.79 18.26 26.68
N TYR A 236 17.09 17.14 26.83
CA TYR A 236 17.64 15.85 27.22
C TYR A 236 17.64 14.98 25.97
N ILE A 237 18.81 14.59 25.49
CA ILE A 237 18.97 13.77 24.29
C ILE A 237 19.45 12.39 24.71
N VAL A 238 18.61 11.38 24.48
CA VAL A 238 18.96 9.97 24.62
C VAL A 238 19.47 9.48 23.27
N ASP A 239 20.72 9.03 23.24
CA ASP A 239 21.32 8.36 22.09
C ASP A 239 20.93 6.87 22.09
N ARG A 240 20.48 6.36 20.94
CA ARG A 240 20.13 4.95 20.71
C ARG A 240 21.19 3.98 21.22
N PHE A 241 22.47 4.30 21.02
CA PHE A 241 23.61 3.43 21.35
C PHE A 241 23.95 3.41 22.83
N VAL A 242 23.34 4.28 23.65
CA VAL A 242 23.42 4.21 25.11
C VAL A 242 22.57 3.05 25.65
N LEU A 243 21.45 2.73 24.99
CA LEU A 243 20.47 1.75 25.47
C LEU A 243 20.44 0.46 24.66
N LEU A 244 20.73 0.54 23.36
CA LEU A 244 20.80 -0.61 22.47
C LEU A 244 22.26 -0.92 22.15
N PRO A 245 22.72 -2.18 22.32
CA PRO A 245 24.11 -2.52 22.05
C PRO A 245 24.46 -2.26 20.59
N ARG A 246 25.70 -1.96 20.27
CA ARG A 246 26.11 -1.83 18.86
C ARG A 246 26.14 -3.22 18.20
N ILE A 247 25.87 -3.27 16.90
CA ILE A 247 26.00 -4.48 16.09
C ILE A 247 27.22 -4.25 15.20
N THR A 248 28.19 -5.15 15.27
CA THR A 248 29.36 -5.18 14.40
C THR A 248 29.13 -6.18 13.29
N TYR A 249 29.56 -5.86 12.07
CA TYR A 249 29.39 -6.74 10.91
C TYR A 249 30.76 -7.06 10.33
N ARG A 250 31.00 -8.34 10.01
CA ARG A 250 32.22 -8.81 9.35
C ARG A 250 31.92 -9.92 8.35
N LYS A 251 32.86 -10.20 7.46
CA LYS A 251 32.78 -11.40 6.61
C LYS A 251 32.81 -12.66 7.47
N ALA A 252 32.03 -13.65 7.08
CA ALA A 252 32.07 -14.97 7.68
C ALA A 252 33.42 -15.64 7.42
N LEU A 253 33.87 -16.43 8.38
CA LEU A 253 35.05 -17.30 8.33
C LEU A 253 34.59 -18.76 8.27
N ALA A 254 35.47 -19.66 7.82
CA ALA A 254 35.14 -21.08 7.75
C ALA A 254 34.83 -21.69 9.14
N GLU A 255 35.45 -21.15 10.20
CA GLU A 255 35.20 -21.54 11.60
C GLU A 255 33.81 -21.14 12.12
N ASP A 256 33.16 -20.14 11.52
CA ASP A 256 31.81 -19.72 11.91
C ASP A 256 30.72 -20.73 11.47
N ASN A 257 31.08 -21.78 10.72
CA ASN A 257 30.14 -22.75 10.13
C ASN A 257 29.16 -23.28 11.18
N ASP A 258 29.67 -23.82 12.29
CA ASP A 258 28.83 -24.51 13.28
C ASP A 258 27.86 -23.54 13.99
N ASP A 259 28.33 -22.33 14.30
CA ASP A 259 27.51 -21.28 14.90
C ASP A 259 26.41 -20.78 13.95
N ILE A 260 26.75 -20.58 12.67
CA ILE A 260 25.77 -20.15 11.67
C ILE A 260 24.75 -21.26 11.42
N ILE A 261 25.18 -22.51 11.31
CA ILE A 261 24.29 -23.66 11.14
C ILE A 261 23.33 -23.77 12.33
N ALA A 262 23.82 -23.59 13.56
CA ALA A 262 22.97 -23.59 14.76
C ALA A 262 21.89 -22.51 14.73
N ILE A 263 22.22 -21.29 14.26
CA ILE A 263 21.24 -20.20 14.09
C ILE A 263 20.26 -20.52 12.97
N GLN A 264 20.75 -21.06 11.85
CA GLN A 264 19.96 -21.33 10.67
C GLN A 264 18.97 -22.47 10.89
N GLU A 265 19.36 -23.54 11.58
CA GLU A 265 18.53 -24.73 11.80
C GLU A 265 17.20 -24.41 12.50
N VAL A 266 17.19 -23.38 13.35
CA VAL A 266 15.99 -22.89 14.04
C VAL A 266 14.98 -22.25 13.08
N GLU A 267 15.47 -21.56 12.04
CA GLU A 267 14.62 -20.77 11.14
C GLU A 267 14.38 -21.42 9.77
N ASN A 268 15.41 -22.07 9.21
CA ASN A 268 15.47 -22.64 7.87
C ASN A 268 16.17 -24.02 7.89
N PRO A 269 15.60 -25.05 8.54
CA PRO A 269 16.20 -26.39 8.60
C PRO A 269 16.31 -27.06 7.22
N GLU A 270 15.41 -26.71 6.30
CA GLU A 270 15.37 -27.24 4.92
C GLU A 270 16.64 -26.90 4.13
N LEU A 271 17.22 -25.72 4.35
CA LEU A 271 18.42 -25.28 3.63
C LEU A 271 19.65 -26.13 3.97
N ARG A 272 19.76 -26.57 5.24
CA ARG A 272 20.80 -27.51 5.68
C ARG A 272 20.61 -28.89 5.03
N ALA A 273 19.36 -29.35 4.92
CA ALA A 273 19.06 -30.62 4.27
C ALA A 273 19.42 -30.62 2.76
N GLU A 274 19.31 -29.47 2.09
CA GLU A 274 19.63 -29.33 0.67
C GLU A 274 21.13 -29.13 0.38
N LEU A 275 21.82 -28.34 1.20
CA LEU A 275 23.21 -27.95 0.96
C LEU A 275 24.23 -28.74 1.78
N GLY A 276 23.79 -29.51 2.79
CA GLY A 276 24.66 -30.28 3.68
C GLY A 276 25.15 -29.49 4.90
N ASP A 277 26.09 -30.07 5.63
CA ASP A 277 26.53 -29.57 6.95
C ASP A 277 27.71 -28.57 6.89
N TYR A 278 28.41 -28.51 5.74
CA TYR A 278 29.65 -27.75 5.59
C TYR A 278 29.60 -26.70 4.47
N TYR A 279 28.42 -26.43 3.88
CA TYR A 279 28.32 -25.58 2.70
C TYR A 279 28.78 -24.13 2.95
N ILE A 280 28.73 -23.64 4.20
CA ILE A 280 29.22 -22.31 4.55
C ILE A 280 30.74 -22.27 4.44
N ALA A 281 31.41 -23.26 5.03
CA ALA A 281 32.85 -23.41 4.92
C ALA A 281 33.26 -23.60 3.45
N GLU A 282 32.55 -24.43 2.69
CA GLU A 282 32.79 -24.64 1.25
C GLU A 282 32.67 -23.33 0.45
N GLU A 283 31.59 -22.56 0.65
CA GLU A 283 31.37 -21.30 -0.06
C GLU A 283 32.41 -20.23 0.30
N VAL A 284 32.81 -20.15 1.58
CA VAL A 284 33.88 -19.25 2.04
C VAL A 284 35.23 -19.65 1.45
N MET A 285 35.56 -20.94 1.47
CA MET A 285 36.83 -21.48 0.96
C MET A 285 36.91 -21.42 -0.57
N ALA A 286 35.78 -21.52 -1.27
CA ALA A 286 35.70 -21.35 -2.72
C ALA A 286 36.00 -19.91 -3.17
N GLN A 287 35.94 -18.93 -2.26
CA GLN A 287 36.21 -17.51 -2.52
C GLN A 287 35.43 -16.95 -3.73
N ASN A 288 34.18 -17.39 -3.90
CA ASN A 288 33.35 -16.98 -5.01
C ASN A 288 33.11 -15.45 -4.99
N PRO A 289 33.61 -14.69 -5.98
CA PRO A 289 33.47 -13.23 -5.98
C PRO A 289 32.02 -12.75 -6.12
N ARG A 290 31.11 -13.63 -6.58
CA ARG A 290 29.68 -13.35 -6.72
C ARG A 290 28.87 -13.66 -5.46
N SER A 291 29.51 -14.09 -4.39
CA SER A 291 28.86 -14.53 -3.16
C SER A 291 29.51 -13.82 -1.97
N MET A 292 28.71 -13.34 -1.04
CA MET A 292 29.21 -12.69 0.17
C MET A 292 28.43 -13.16 1.39
N LEU A 293 29.16 -13.79 2.32
CA LEU A 293 28.64 -14.25 3.59
C LEU A 293 29.09 -13.28 4.68
N VAL A 294 28.13 -12.76 5.44
CA VAL A 294 28.35 -11.74 6.47
C VAL A 294 27.72 -12.23 7.77
N VAL A 295 28.48 -12.14 8.85
CA VAL A 295 27.98 -12.36 10.22
C VAL A 295 27.89 -11.03 10.94
N ALA A 296 26.88 -10.91 11.79
CA ALA A 296 26.73 -9.80 12.70
C ALA A 296 26.92 -10.27 14.13
N GLU A 297 27.79 -9.58 14.84
CA GLU A 297 28.15 -9.88 16.21
C GLU A 297 27.57 -8.84 17.18
N ILE A 298 27.27 -9.31 18.38
CA ILE A 298 26.80 -8.48 19.48
C ILE A 298 27.61 -8.85 20.72
N ILE A 299 28.00 -7.82 21.46
CA ILE A 299 28.65 -7.99 22.76
C ILE A 299 27.59 -8.42 23.77
N ASN A 300 27.76 -9.60 24.36
CA ASN A 300 26.88 -10.13 25.39
C ASN A 300 27.13 -9.44 26.75
N GLN A 301 26.39 -9.83 27.79
CA GLN A 301 26.56 -9.25 29.14
C GLN A 301 27.93 -9.55 29.76
N LEU A 302 28.61 -10.59 29.30
CA LEU A 302 29.93 -11.04 29.73
C LEU A 302 31.07 -10.38 28.93
N GLN A 303 30.76 -9.43 28.04
CA GLN A 303 31.70 -8.77 27.13
C GLN A 303 32.30 -9.68 26.05
N GLU A 304 31.67 -10.81 25.76
CA GLU A 304 32.07 -11.72 24.69
C GLU A 304 31.30 -11.41 23.40
N SER A 305 31.95 -11.60 22.26
CA SER A 305 31.34 -11.42 20.94
C SER A 305 30.60 -12.68 20.54
N GLU A 306 29.30 -12.57 20.29
CA GLU A 306 28.48 -13.70 19.84
C GLU A 306 27.84 -13.38 18.49
N ILE A 307 27.81 -14.38 17.60
CA ILE A 307 27.09 -14.27 16.32
C ILE A 307 25.59 -14.21 16.60
N ALA A 308 24.95 -13.16 16.10
CA ALA A 308 23.53 -12.92 16.30
C ALA A 308 22.75 -12.92 14.99
N ILE A 309 23.40 -12.64 13.85
CA ILE A 309 22.75 -12.59 12.53
C ILE A 309 23.70 -13.19 11.51
N PHE A 310 23.15 -13.95 10.56
CA PHE A 310 23.84 -14.38 9.35
C PHE A 310 23.12 -13.84 8.11
N LEU A 311 23.91 -13.37 7.14
CA LEU A 311 23.48 -12.87 5.85
C LEU A 311 24.23 -13.59 4.74
N TRP A 312 23.50 -14.06 3.74
CA TRP A 312 24.07 -14.58 2.51
C TRP A 312 23.58 -13.75 1.33
N LEU A 313 24.51 -13.05 0.68
CA LEU A 313 24.26 -12.18 -0.45
C LEU A 313 24.90 -12.75 -1.72
N SER A 314 24.31 -12.46 -2.87
CA SER A 314 24.88 -12.88 -4.15
C SER A 314 24.61 -11.89 -5.27
N THR A 315 25.53 -11.77 -6.23
CA THR A 315 25.32 -11.05 -7.48
C THR A 315 25.04 -11.97 -8.66
N ASP A 316 24.86 -13.27 -8.41
CA ASP A 316 24.56 -14.26 -9.44
C ASP A 316 23.06 -14.22 -9.78
N ILE A 317 22.71 -13.32 -10.71
CA ILE A 317 21.33 -13.03 -11.09
C ILE A 317 21.22 -13.00 -12.61
N ASP A 318 20.30 -13.80 -13.16
CA ASP A 318 19.90 -13.70 -14.56
C ASP A 318 18.89 -12.56 -14.76
N ILE A 319 19.41 -11.36 -15.02
CA ILE A 319 18.58 -10.15 -15.22
C ILE A 319 17.58 -10.35 -16.36
N LEU A 320 17.99 -10.98 -17.47
CA LEU A 320 17.12 -11.18 -18.63
C LEU A 320 15.93 -12.08 -18.29
N PHE A 321 16.15 -13.14 -17.52
CA PHE A 321 15.06 -13.96 -17.00
C PHE A 321 14.04 -13.11 -16.22
N TYR A 322 14.50 -12.23 -15.34
CA TYR A 322 13.59 -11.41 -14.54
C TYR A 322 12.87 -10.34 -15.36
N VAL A 323 13.55 -9.64 -16.27
CA VAL A 323 12.92 -8.64 -17.14
C VAL A 323 11.88 -9.30 -18.07
N ARG A 324 12.15 -10.51 -18.56
CA ARG A 324 11.22 -11.24 -19.44
C ARG A 324 9.97 -11.74 -18.71
N ASN A 325 10.10 -12.13 -17.45
CA ASN A 325 9.03 -12.80 -16.69
C ASN A 325 8.34 -11.91 -15.65
N TYR A 326 8.82 -10.70 -15.38
CA TYR A 326 8.26 -9.77 -14.39
C TYR A 326 8.25 -8.32 -14.89
N GLN A 327 7.43 -7.48 -14.26
CA GLN A 327 7.32 -6.05 -14.58
C GLN A 327 8.47 -5.25 -13.92
N MET A 328 9.66 -5.31 -14.51
CA MET A 328 10.90 -4.72 -14.00
C MET A 328 11.17 -3.28 -14.48
N GLU A 329 10.41 -2.77 -15.43
CA GLU A 329 10.64 -1.45 -16.06
C GLU A 329 10.56 -0.30 -15.05
N GLN A 330 9.66 -0.42 -14.07
CA GLN A 330 9.53 0.54 -12.97
C GLN A 330 10.76 0.59 -12.04
N PHE A 331 11.69 -0.37 -12.18
CA PHE A 331 12.95 -0.44 -11.45
C PHE A 331 14.16 -0.28 -12.39
N GLY A 332 13.96 0.39 -13.54
CA GLY A 332 15.01 0.60 -14.53
C GLY A 332 15.56 -0.70 -15.11
N ASN A 333 14.75 -1.78 -15.14
CA ASN A 333 15.16 -3.12 -15.58
C ASN A 333 16.38 -3.68 -14.82
N LEU A 334 16.62 -3.22 -13.60
CA LEU A 334 17.69 -3.69 -12.72
C LEU A 334 19.11 -3.45 -13.25
N VAL A 335 19.28 -2.50 -14.18
CA VAL A 335 20.57 -2.09 -14.72
C VAL A 335 20.90 -0.65 -14.35
N LYS A 336 22.19 -0.31 -14.43
CA LYS A 336 22.69 1.04 -14.16
C LYS A 336 22.14 2.01 -15.22
N PRO A 337 21.84 3.26 -14.86
CA PRO A 337 21.38 4.26 -15.81
C PRO A 337 22.45 4.53 -16.87
N VAL A 338 22.02 4.92 -18.07
CA VAL A 338 22.90 5.22 -19.20
C VAL A 338 23.27 6.70 -19.20
N ASP A 339 24.56 7.01 -19.30
CA ASP A 339 25.10 8.39 -19.31
C ASP A 339 24.90 9.13 -20.64
N GLY A 340 24.00 8.66 -21.52
CA GLY A 340 23.65 9.26 -22.81
C GLY A 340 24.72 9.21 -23.92
N ARG A 341 25.95 8.76 -23.64
CA ARG A 341 27.07 8.75 -24.60
C ARG A 341 27.17 7.49 -25.46
N SER A 342 26.99 6.32 -24.85
CA SER A 342 27.08 5.02 -25.52
C SER A 342 26.27 3.97 -24.74
N PHE A 343 25.41 3.23 -25.44
CA PHE A 343 24.59 2.17 -24.86
C PHE A 343 24.53 0.96 -25.77
N HIS A 344 24.36 -0.19 -25.15
CA HIS A 344 23.92 -1.40 -25.83
C HIS A 344 22.40 -1.50 -25.66
N TYR A 345 21.74 -2.13 -26.62
CA TYR A 345 20.34 -2.47 -26.49
C TYR A 345 20.08 -3.88 -27.01
N GLU A 346 19.22 -4.60 -26.29
CA GLU A 346 18.69 -5.88 -26.74
C GLU A 346 17.17 -5.75 -26.81
N THR A 347 16.59 -6.22 -27.91
CA THR A 347 15.13 -6.29 -28.05
C THR A 347 14.66 -7.62 -27.51
N MET A 348 13.69 -7.57 -26.60
CA MET A 348 13.05 -8.77 -26.08
C MET A 348 11.54 -8.67 -26.24
N THR A 349 10.95 -9.75 -26.72
CA THR A 349 9.49 -9.87 -26.76
C THR A 349 9.03 -10.37 -25.41
N VAL A 350 8.22 -9.56 -24.73
CA VAL A 350 7.57 -9.94 -23.49
C VAL A 350 6.07 -9.99 -23.70
N SER A 351 5.42 -10.88 -22.98
CA SER A 351 3.97 -10.92 -22.97
C SER A 351 3.43 -9.95 -21.92
N SER A 352 2.27 -9.38 -22.23
CA SER A 352 1.47 -8.61 -21.30
C SER A 352 0.00 -8.97 -21.50
N VAL A 353 -0.77 -8.81 -20.43
CA VAL A 353 -2.23 -8.96 -20.49
C VAL A 353 -2.83 -7.66 -20.03
N GLN A 354 -3.54 -7.00 -20.94
CA GLN A 354 -4.32 -5.82 -20.64
C GLN A 354 -5.79 -6.18 -20.58
N ARG A 355 -6.49 -5.64 -19.58
CA ARG A 355 -7.96 -5.71 -19.56
C ARG A 355 -8.49 -4.76 -20.61
N ARG A 356 -9.51 -5.20 -21.33
CA ARG A 356 -10.27 -4.35 -22.23
C ARG A 356 -11.00 -3.27 -21.42
N ALA A 357 -10.98 -2.04 -21.91
CA ALA A 357 -11.63 -0.91 -21.22
C ALA A 357 -13.15 -1.11 -21.12
N GLU A 358 -13.74 -0.68 -20.00
CA GLU A 358 -15.16 -0.85 -19.66
C GLU A 358 -16.10 -0.30 -20.74
N ALA A 359 -15.79 0.87 -21.31
CA ALA A 359 -16.56 1.48 -22.39
C ALA A 359 -16.62 0.64 -23.68
N SER A 360 -15.75 -0.36 -23.83
CA SER A 360 -15.66 -1.21 -25.02
C SER A 360 -16.18 -2.63 -24.81
N MET A 361 -16.86 -2.89 -23.68
CA MET A 361 -17.41 -4.20 -23.31
C MET A 361 -18.91 -4.31 -23.59
N PHE A 362 -19.79 -3.74 -22.74
CA PHE A 362 -21.25 -3.93 -22.86
C PHE A 362 -22.05 -2.65 -23.14
N THR A 363 -21.40 -1.61 -23.68
CA THR A 363 -22.10 -0.43 -24.20
C THR A 363 -22.89 -0.79 -25.46
N ALA A 364 -23.96 -0.03 -25.75
CA ALA A 364 -24.77 -0.25 -26.96
C ALA A 364 -23.90 -0.20 -28.22
N ASP A 365 -23.04 0.83 -28.32
CA ASP A 365 -22.12 1.00 -29.44
C ASP A 365 -21.15 -0.19 -29.58
N ALA A 366 -20.57 -0.68 -28.47
CA ALA A 366 -19.64 -1.82 -28.51
C ALA A 366 -20.32 -3.14 -28.89
N LEU A 367 -21.58 -3.32 -28.49
CA LEU A 367 -22.39 -4.47 -28.89
C LEU A 367 -22.82 -4.36 -30.36
N ASP A 368 -23.18 -3.17 -30.83
CA ASP A 368 -23.52 -2.88 -32.23
C ASP A 368 -22.30 -3.07 -33.15
N ASP A 369 -21.08 -2.76 -32.70
CA ASP A 369 -19.86 -3.07 -33.46
C ASP A 369 -19.59 -4.57 -33.54
N LEU A 370 -19.78 -5.30 -32.43
CA LEU A 370 -19.66 -6.75 -32.42
C LEU A 370 -20.71 -7.40 -33.35
N ASP A 371 -21.89 -6.79 -33.40
CA ASP A 371 -22.98 -7.11 -34.33
C ASP A 371 -22.58 -6.82 -35.79
N ALA A 372 -21.97 -5.67 -36.07
CA ALA A 372 -21.53 -5.28 -37.40
C ALA A 372 -20.40 -6.18 -37.95
N VAL A 373 -19.46 -6.59 -37.08
CA VAL A 373 -18.38 -7.53 -37.42
C VAL A 373 -18.91 -8.93 -37.79
N THR A 374 -20.13 -9.28 -37.36
CA THR A 374 -20.73 -10.60 -37.61
C THR A 374 -21.63 -10.70 -38.83
N ILE A 375 -22.14 -9.58 -39.37
CA ILE A 375 -23.18 -9.60 -40.43
C ILE A 375 -22.61 -9.72 -41.85
N LEU A 376 -21.34 -9.40 -42.07
CA LEU A 376 -20.71 -9.43 -43.40
C LEU A 376 -19.36 -10.11 -43.26
N GLY A 377 -19.21 -11.31 -43.86
CA GLY A 377 -18.00 -12.14 -43.80
C GLY A 377 -16.73 -11.30 -43.71
N GLY A 378 -15.96 -11.53 -42.64
CA GLY A 378 -14.82 -10.72 -42.28
C GLY A 378 -13.88 -10.46 -43.46
N LEU A 379 -13.89 -9.24 -43.98
CA LEU A 379 -12.65 -8.61 -44.40
C LEU A 379 -12.06 -8.02 -43.13
N GLN A 380 -11.13 -8.78 -42.57
CA GLN A 380 -10.05 -8.23 -41.76
C GLN A 380 -9.56 -6.98 -42.51
N ARG A 381 -9.76 -5.78 -41.94
CA ARG A 381 -9.12 -4.56 -42.45
C ARG A 381 -7.62 -4.70 -42.20
N VAL A 382 -6.97 -5.47 -43.05
CA VAL A 382 -5.54 -5.40 -43.29
C VAL A 382 -5.41 -4.55 -44.55
N ASP A 383 -4.62 -3.49 -44.45
CA ASP A 383 -4.37 -2.52 -45.50
C ASP A 383 -4.17 -3.14 -46.89
N SER A 384 -5.03 -2.77 -47.84
CA SER A 384 -4.70 -2.48 -49.24
C SER A 384 -5.96 -2.03 -49.99
N GLY A 385 -5.81 -0.99 -50.82
CA GLY A 385 -6.91 -0.22 -51.37
C GLY A 385 -7.83 -0.93 -52.38
N MET A 386 -8.94 -0.24 -52.66
CA MET A 386 -9.96 -0.40 -53.71
C MET A 386 -11.36 -0.88 -53.28
N SER A 387 -12.34 -0.08 -53.74
CA SER A 387 -13.80 -0.13 -53.60
C SER A 387 -14.49 -1.48 -53.86
N VAL A 388 -15.67 -1.69 -53.24
CA VAL A 388 -16.98 -1.70 -53.94
C VAL A 388 -18.08 -1.24 -52.97
N ALA A 389 -18.88 -0.25 -53.38
CA ALA A 389 -20.16 0.09 -52.77
C ALA A 389 -21.25 -0.94 -53.16
N SER A 390 -22.24 -1.17 -52.29
CA SER A 390 -23.67 -0.92 -52.58
C SER A 390 -24.64 -1.91 -51.91
N LEU A 391 -25.77 -1.32 -51.46
CA LEU A 391 -27.13 -1.85 -51.43
C LEU A 391 -27.44 -3.07 -50.53
N GLY A 392 -28.06 -2.77 -49.38
CA GLY A 392 -28.81 -3.75 -48.59
C GLY A 392 -28.58 -3.66 -47.08
N LYS A 393 -28.90 -2.53 -46.44
CA LYS A 393 -29.02 -2.52 -44.97
C LYS A 393 -30.28 -3.31 -44.59
N MET A 394 -30.13 -4.61 -44.36
CA MET A 394 -31.20 -5.47 -43.88
C MET A 394 -31.61 -5.00 -42.47
N LYS A 395 -32.78 -4.36 -42.35
CA LYS A 395 -33.32 -3.92 -41.06
C LYS A 395 -34.00 -5.11 -40.39
N VAL A 396 -33.31 -5.75 -39.45
CA VAL A 396 -33.93 -6.77 -38.60
C VAL A 396 -34.51 -6.10 -37.37
N SER A 397 -35.85 -6.02 -37.30
CA SER A 397 -36.58 -5.60 -36.10
C SER A 397 -36.63 -6.76 -35.10
N SER A 398 -36.14 -6.53 -33.87
CA SER A 398 -36.14 -7.53 -32.78
C SER A 398 -37.46 -7.57 -31.99
N ILE A 399 -38.43 -6.72 -32.32
CA ILE A 399 -39.73 -6.70 -31.64
C ILE A 399 -40.60 -7.86 -32.14
N GLY A 400 -40.88 -8.81 -31.24
CA GLY A 400 -41.86 -9.89 -31.46
C GLY A 400 -41.36 -11.16 -32.14
N GLY A 401 -40.06 -11.27 -32.49
CA GLY A 401 -39.51 -12.49 -33.11
C GLY A 401 -39.98 -12.74 -34.55
N MET A 402 -40.61 -11.77 -35.21
CA MET A 402 -40.89 -11.80 -36.64
C MET A 402 -39.86 -10.98 -37.42
N ILE A 403 -39.33 -11.59 -38.48
CA ILE A 403 -38.44 -10.95 -39.44
C ILE A 403 -39.33 -10.32 -40.50
N ASP A 404 -39.45 -9.01 -40.48
CA ASP A 404 -40.23 -8.25 -41.47
C ASP A 404 -39.27 -7.57 -42.43
N ASP A 405 -39.15 -8.11 -43.64
CA ASP A 405 -38.49 -7.42 -44.74
C ASP A 405 -39.53 -7.16 -45.83
N THR A 406 -39.72 -5.89 -46.16
CA THR A 406 -40.77 -5.43 -47.08
C THR A 406 -40.51 -5.81 -48.54
N ASN A 407 -39.38 -6.47 -48.86
CA ASN A 407 -38.90 -6.62 -50.24
C ASN A 407 -38.47 -8.02 -50.70
N VAL A 408 -38.67 -9.11 -49.94
CA VAL A 408 -38.27 -10.46 -50.42
C VAL A 408 -39.39 -11.49 -50.23
N ALA A 409 -39.74 -12.16 -51.33
CA ALA A 409 -40.74 -13.23 -51.40
C ALA A 409 -40.41 -14.41 -50.47
N ASN A 410 -41.47 -15.09 -50.01
CA ASN A 410 -41.58 -16.05 -48.90
C ASN A 410 -40.55 -17.20 -48.77
N GLU A 411 -39.61 -17.42 -49.70
CA GLU A 411 -38.75 -18.61 -49.73
C GLU A 411 -37.49 -18.52 -48.85
N ASN A 412 -37.04 -17.31 -48.45
CA ASN A 412 -35.77 -17.13 -47.73
C ASN A 412 -35.88 -17.04 -46.19
N LYS A 413 -37.06 -17.26 -45.59
CA LYS A 413 -37.25 -17.14 -44.12
C LYS A 413 -36.43 -18.16 -43.31
N PHE A 414 -36.18 -19.36 -43.85
CA PHE A 414 -35.34 -20.37 -43.21
C PHE A 414 -33.87 -19.93 -43.12
N PHE A 415 -33.30 -19.44 -44.23
CA PHE A 415 -31.94 -18.90 -44.28
C PHE A 415 -31.75 -17.70 -43.34
N MET A 416 -32.77 -16.86 -43.18
CA MET A 416 -32.74 -15.72 -42.26
C MET A 416 -32.69 -16.17 -40.79
N ARG A 417 -33.45 -17.21 -40.41
CA ARG A 417 -33.43 -17.78 -39.06
C ARG A 417 -32.08 -18.43 -38.75
N GLU A 418 -31.52 -19.20 -39.69
CA GLU A 418 -30.19 -19.81 -39.54
C GLU A 418 -29.07 -18.76 -39.48
N CYS A 419 -29.18 -17.69 -40.26
CA CYS A 419 -28.25 -16.57 -40.22
C CYS A 419 -28.31 -15.84 -38.86
N LEU A 420 -29.51 -15.56 -38.34
CA LEU A 420 -29.69 -14.98 -37.01
C LEU A 420 -29.18 -15.90 -35.90
N TYR A 421 -29.49 -17.20 -35.97
CA TYR A 421 -29.00 -18.17 -35.01
C TYR A 421 -27.47 -18.24 -35.02
N SER A 422 -26.85 -18.32 -36.20
CA SER A 422 -25.39 -18.32 -36.37
C SER A 422 -24.76 -17.03 -35.85
N LYS A 423 -25.41 -15.89 -36.07
CA LYS A 423 -24.99 -14.58 -35.57
C LYS A 423 -25.01 -14.52 -34.04
N PHE A 424 -26.12 -14.87 -33.40
CA PHE A 424 -26.20 -14.92 -31.93
C PHE A 424 -25.25 -15.94 -31.35
N LYS A 425 -25.07 -17.09 -32.00
CA LYS A 425 -24.10 -18.11 -31.61
C LYS A 425 -22.68 -17.54 -31.60
N PHE A 426 -22.27 -16.83 -32.66
CA PHE A 426 -20.94 -16.21 -32.71
C PHE A 426 -20.76 -15.12 -31.65
N ILE A 427 -21.76 -14.23 -31.47
CA ILE A 427 -21.71 -13.18 -30.44
C ILE A 427 -21.54 -13.82 -29.06
N LEU A 428 -22.33 -14.86 -28.75
CA LEU A 428 -22.23 -15.61 -27.49
C LEU A 428 -20.88 -16.33 -27.34
N GLU A 429 -20.36 -16.94 -28.40
CA GLU A 429 -19.04 -17.57 -28.39
C GLU A 429 -17.92 -16.55 -28.13
N LYS A 430 -18.00 -15.35 -28.73
CA LYS A 430 -17.07 -14.25 -28.47
C LYS A 430 -17.18 -13.73 -27.04
N LEU A 431 -18.38 -13.48 -26.54
CA LEU A 431 -18.60 -13.02 -25.16
C LEU A 431 -18.25 -14.06 -24.10
N HIS A 432 -18.16 -15.36 -24.46
CA HIS A 432 -17.65 -16.40 -23.57
C HIS A 432 -16.14 -16.66 -23.73
N SER A 433 -15.48 -16.04 -24.71
CA SER A 433 -14.04 -16.15 -24.90
C SER A 433 -13.28 -15.21 -23.97
N ASN A 434 -12.19 -15.70 -23.39
CA ASN A 434 -11.26 -14.89 -22.60
C ASN A 434 -10.66 -13.75 -23.45
N ASP A 435 -10.41 -13.99 -24.73
CA ASP A 435 -9.77 -13.05 -25.66
C ASP A 435 -10.60 -11.79 -25.91
N TYR A 436 -11.91 -11.83 -25.61
CA TYR A 436 -12.77 -10.67 -25.74
C TYR A 436 -12.52 -9.64 -24.63
N TYR A 437 -12.25 -10.10 -23.41
CA TYR A 437 -12.05 -9.26 -22.22
C TYR A 437 -10.58 -9.00 -21.91
N LEU A 438 -9.71 -9.94 -22.28
CA LEU A 438 -8.27 -9.84 -22.10
C LEU A 438 -7.60 -9.68 -23.46
N ARG A 439 -6.83 -8.61 -23.63
CA ARG A 439 -5.94 -8.45 -24.77
C ARG A 439 -4.59 -9.00 -24.38
N HIS A 440 -4.20 -10.09 -25.05
CA HIS A 440 -2.85 -10.59 -25.03
C HIS A 440 -2.03 -9.73 -25.99
N GLU A 441 -1.10 -8.96 -25.43
CA GLU A 441 -0.22 -8.10 -26.21
C GLU A 441 1.21 -8.60 -26.04
N GLU A 442 1.84 -8.95 -27.16
CA GLU A 442 3.28 -9.11 -27.23
C GLU A 442 3.90 -7.72 -27.43
N SER A 443 4.61 -7.26 -26.42
CA SER A 443 5.31 -5.99 -26.44
C SER A 443 6.80 -6.23 -26.58
N VAL A 444 7.45 -5.48 -27.48
CA VAL A 444 8.91 -5.45 -27.56
C VAL A 444 9.42 -4.44 -26.53
N ILE A 445 10.18 -4.94 -25.56
CA ILE A 445 10.93 -4.09 -24.64
C ILE A 445 12.33 -3.91 -25.21
N ASN A 446 12.78 -2.66 -25.25
CA ASN A 446 14.17 -2.33 -25.49
C ASN A 446 14.89 -2.37 -24.14
N PHE A 447 15.64 -3.44 -23.90
CA PHE A 447 16.51 -3.55 -22.74
C PHE A 447 17.79 -2.78 -23.02
N ILE A 448 17.88 -1.58 -22.46
CA ILE A 448 18.97 -0.64 -22.70
C ILE A 448 19.90 -0.66 -21.48
N TYR A 449 21.20 -0.79 -21.72
CA TYR A 449 22.22 -0.79 -20.66
C TYR A 449 23.51 -0.09 -21.12
N PRO A 450 24.34 0.44 -20.18
CA PRO A 450 25.53 1.22 -20.53
C PRO A 450 26.53 0.41 -21.36
N ALA A 451 27.05 1.01 -22.43
CA ALA A 451 28.15 0.43 -23.19
C ALA A 451 29.47 0.67 -22.43
N GLY A 452 29.95 -0.38 -21.76
CA GLY A 452 31.24 -0.37 -21.08
C GLY A 452 32.40 -0.67 -22.03
N LYS A 453 33.50 -1.21 -21.49
CA LYS A 453 34.64 -1.71 -22.28
C LYS A 453 34.32 -3.01 -23.02
N GLU A 454 33.35 -3.77 -22.51
CA GLU A 454 32.96 -5.07 -23.03
C GLU A 454 32.02 -4.93 -24.24
N PRO A 455 32.11 -5.85 -25.23
CA PRO A 455 31.12 -5.95 -26.29
C PRO A 455 29.74 -6.32 -25.74
N ALA A 456 28.69 -6.06 -26.52
CA ALA A 456 27.33 -6.46 -26.15
C ALA A 456 27.25 -7.97 -25.85
N GLY A 457 26.40 -8.37 -24.89
CA GLY A 457 26.29 -9.74 -24.39
C GLY A 457 26.43 -9.85 -22.87
N ALA A 458 26.54 -11.09 -22.39
CA ALA A 458 26.42 -11.44 -20.97
C ALA A 458 27.43 -10.71 -20.05
N ALA A 459 28.67 -10.52 -20.49
CA ALA A 459 29.70 -9.84 -19.70
C ALA A 459 29.36 -8.35 -19.49
N ALA A 460 28.95 -7.65 -20.55
CA ALA A 460 28.53 -6.25 -20.46
C ALA A 460 27.27 -6.09 -19.60
N MET A 461 26.30 -7.01 -19.71
CA MET A 461 25.11 -7.03 -18.84
C MET A 461 25.45 -7.25 -17.37
N ALA A 462 26.36 -8.19 -17.06
CA ALA A 462 26.82 -8.44 -15.70
C ALA A 462 27.54 -7.21 -15.10
N ALA A 463 28.33 -6.50 -15.92
CA ALA A 463 28.96 -5.24 -15.52
C ALA A 463 27.91 -4.13 -15.28
N ALA A 464 26.89 -4.06 -16.14
CA ALA A 464 25.79 -3.08 -16.06
C ALA A 464 24.74 -3.38 -14.99
N SER A 465 24.77 -4.57 -14.37
CA SER A 465 23.84 -4.93 -13.28
C SER A 465 23.76 -3.84 -12.22
N ASN A 466 22.59 -3.59 -11.67
CA ASN A 466 22.42 -2.68 -10.54
C ASN A 466 21.75 -3.36 -9.35
N VAL A 467 21.79 -4.70 -9.32
CA VAL A 467 21.04 -5.51 -8.35
C VAL A 467 21.92 -6.59 -7.72
N PHE A 468 21.63 -6.89 -6.46
CA PHE A 468 22.13 -8.08 -5.76
C PHE A 468 20.97 -8.82 -5.05
N LEU A 469 21.17 -10.09 -4.75
CA LEU A 469 20.21 -11.03 -4.19
C LEU A 469 20.47 -11.18 -2.70
N LEU A 470 19.42 -11.09 -1.88
CA LEU A 470 19.45 -11.62 -0.51
C LEU A 470 19.01 -13.09 -0.55
N ARG A 471 19.98 -14.02 -0.48
CA ARG A 471 19.71 -15.47 -0.48
C ARG A 471 19.20 -15.95 0.86
N CYS A 472 19.83 -15.50 1.95
CA CYS A 472 19.47 -15.92 3.30
C CYS A 472 19.65 -14.78 4.29
N ILE A 473 18.69 -14.65 5.22
CA ILE A 473 18.84 -13.87 6.44
C ILE A 473 18.23 -14.67 7.59
N VAL A 474 19.03 -14.90 8.63
CA VAL A 474 18.60 -15.56 9.86
C VAL A 474 19.18 -14.84 11.06
N ALA A 475 18.40 -14.79 12.14
CA ALA A 475 18.80 -14.17 13.38
C ALA A 475 18.67 -15.18 14.53
N ARG A 476 19.52 -15.07 15.54
CA ARG A 476 19.45 -15.91 16.73
C ARG A 476 18.11 -15.75 17.44
N GLN A 477 17.60 -16.81 18.07
CA GLN A 477 16.22 -16.88 18.57
C GLN A 477 15.82 -15.72 19.49
N ASP A 478 16.73 -15.26 20.34
CA ASP A 478 16.58 -14.14 21.29
C ASP A 478 16.86 -12.75 20.68
N PHE A 479 17.34 -12.67 19.43
CA PHE A 479 17.65 -11.40 18.78
C PHE A 479 16.39 -10.61 18.44
N PRO A 480 16.25 -9.34 18.86
CA PRO A 480 15.11 -8.50 18.54
C PRO A 480 15.04 -8.17 17.05
N LEU A 481 14.15 -8.89 16.34
CA LEU A 481 13.97 -8.82 14.88
C LEU A 481 13.86 -7.39 14.30
N PRO A 482 13.22 -6.39 14.95
CA PRO A 482 13.17 -5.05 14.38
C PRO A 482 14.53 -4.39 14.13
N ARG A 483 15.59 -4.86 14.81
CA ARG A 483 16.96 -4.42 14.57
C ARG A 483 17.58 -4.96 13.29
N LEU A 484 16.93 -5.90 12.59
CA LEU A 484 17.36 -6.39 11.27
C LEU A 484 17.37 -5.28 10.21
N PHE A 485 16.74 -4.13 10.45
CA PHE A 485 16.95 -2.95 9.62
C PHE A 485 18.44 -2.55 9.49
N ASN A 486 19.26 -2.74 10.53
CA ASN A 486 20.69 -2.49 10.42
C ASN A 486 21.39 -3.48 9.47
N ALA A 487 20.89 -4.72 9.38
CA ALA A 487 21.39 -5.68 8.39
C ALA A 487 21.10 -5.20 6.96
N MET A 488 19.94 -4.58 6.72
CA MET A 488 19.63 -3.96 5.42
C MET A 488 20.62 -2.88 5.03
N VAL A 489 21.02 -2.03 5.99
CA VAL A 489 22.07 -1.03 5.78
C VAL A 489 23.39 -1.71 5.40
N THR A 490 23.78 -2.75 6.15
CA THR A 490 25.01 -3.53 5.88
C THR A 490 25.00 -4.18 4.50
N MET A 491 23.86 -4.70 4.03
CA MET A 491 23.74 -5.31 2.70
C MET A 491 24.12 -4.35 1.56
N PHE A 492 23.69 -3.09 1.66
CA PHE A 492 24.07 -2.05 0.69
C PHE A 492 25.48 -1.49 0.90
N CYS A 493 26.08 -1.71 2.07
CA CYS A 493 27.51 -1.46 2.29
C CYS A 493 28.37 -2.58 1.69
N ALA A 494 27.87 -3.83 1.68
CA ALA A 494 28.54 -4.97 1.06
C ALA A 494 28.61 -4.85 -0.47
N TYR A 495 27.58 -4.28 -1.10
CA TYR A 495 27.55 -3.95 -2.53
C TYR A 495 27.28 -2.45 -2.75
N PRO A 496 28.30 -1.59 -2.56
CA PRO A 496 28.12 -0.14 -2.63
C PRO A 496 27.82 0.38 -4.04
N ASP A 497 28.13 -0.41 -5.08
CA ASP A 497 27.93 -0.07 -6.48
C ASP A 497 26.61 -0.59 -7.07
N ARG A 498 25.75 -1.17 -6.23
CA ARG A 498 24.42 -1.68 -6.60
C ARG A 498 23.34 -0.96 -5.80
N ASP A 499 22.33 -0.43 -6.49
CA ASP A 499 21.26 0.32 -5.86
C ASP A 499 20.03 -0.52 -5.54
N TYR A 500 19.88 -1.70 -6.15
CA TYR A 500 18.74 -2.59 -5.90
C TYR A 500 19.14 -3.82 -5.12
N CYS A 501 18.25 -4.24 -4.23
CA CYS A 501 18.31 -5.56 -3.58
C CYS A 501 17.03 -6.32 -3.91
N MET A 502 17.19 -7.58 -4.30
CA MET A 502 16.10 -8.50 -4.63
C MET A 502 16.00 -9.62 -3.59
N MET A 503 14.77 -10.04 -3.32
CA MET A 503 14.40 -11.15 -2.46
C MET A 503 13.45 -12.07 -3.22
N LEU A 504 13.69 -13.37 -3.13
CA LEU A 504 12.88 -14.41 -3.78
C LEU A 504 12.20 -15.26 -2.72
N MET A 505 10.88 -15.42 -2.85
CA MET A 505 10.10 -16.34 -2.01
C MET A 505 9.65 -17.51 -2.86
N THR A 506 10.20 -18.68 -2.59
CA THR A 506 9.77 -19.91 -3.27
C THR A 506 8.49 -20.45 -2.65
N ALA A 507 7.68 -21.13 -3.45
CA ALA A 507 6.46 -21.78 -2.96
C ALA A 507 6.73 -23.02 -2.08
N LYS A 508 7.99 -23.50 -2.05
CA LYS A 508 8.39 -24.75 -1.38
C LYS A 508 8.73 -24.54 0.08
N HIS A 509 9.36 -23.42 0.43
CA HIS A 509 9.89 -23.17 1.76
C HIS A 509 8.98 -22.25 2.57
N LYS A 510 8.84 -22.54 3.86
CA LYS A 510 8.18 -21.61 4.78
C LYS A 510 9.07 -20.39 4.98
N ALA A 511 8.50 -19.19 4.84
CA ALA A 511 9.23 -17.96 5.10
C ALA A 511 9.70 -17.91 6.57
N SER A 512 11.00 -17.70 6.78
CA SER A 512 11.55 -17.53 8.13
C SER A 512 11.05 -16.26 8.81
N ARG A 513 11.12 -16.21 10.14
CA ARG A 513 10.71 -15.02 10.89
C ARG A 513 11.58 -13.80 10.55
N SER A 514 12.88 -14.01 10.31
CA SER A 514 13.81 -12.95 9.94
C SER A 514 13.53 -12.43 8.54
N TYR A 515 13.21 -13.35 7.62
CA TYR A 515 12.83 -13.01 6.25
C TYR A 515 11.54 -12.18 6.21
N LEU A 516 10.50 -12.59 6.95
CA LEU A 516 9.23 -11.86 7.04
C LEU A 516 9.39 -10.46 7.65
N GLU A 517 10.28 -10.30 8.63
CA GLU A 517 10.55 -9.01 9.26
C GLU A 517 11.18 -8.02 8.27
N VAL A 518 12.11 -8.48 7.44
CA VAL A 518 12.78 -7.65 6.43
C VAL A 518 11.88 -7.36 5.23
N LEU A 519 10.97 -8.27 4.88
CA LEU A 519 10.07 -8.15 3.74
C LEU A 519 9.24 -6.85 3.74
N ARG A 520 8.99 -6.25 4.91
CA ARG A 520 8.26 -4.96 5.01
C ARG A 520 8.97 -3.77 4.36
N TYR A 521 10.27 -3.89 4.06
CA TYR A 521 11.06 -2.88 3.35
C TYR A 521 11.14 -3.13 1.85
N PHE A 522 10.49 -4.17 1.34
CA PHE A 522 10.51 -4.54 -0.07
C PHE A 522 9.13 -4.39 -0.72
N MET A 523 9.16 -4.06 -2.01
CA MET A 523 7.99 -3.97 -2.87
C MET A 523 7.79 -5.28 -3.63
N PRO A 524 6.58 -5.88 -3.62
CA PRO A 524 6.28 -7.02 -4.47
C PRO A 524 6.30 -6.61 -5.94
N VAL A 525 6.81 -7.49 -6.81
CA VAL A 525 6.84 -7.30 -8.26
C VAL A 525 5.82 -8.20 -8.92
N ALA A 526 5.03 -7.64 -9.83
CA ALA A 526 4.05 -8.41 -10.58
C ALA A 526 4.74 -9.30 -11.63
N SER A 527 4.35 -10.57 -11.66
CA SER A 527 4.74 -11.52 -12.71
C SER A 527 4.01 -11.20 -14.02
N ARG A 528 4.72 -11.34 -15.14
CA ARG A 528 4.15 -11.38 -16.48
C ARG A 528 3.53 -12.74 -16.77
N PRO A 529 2.62 -12.84 -17.75
CA PRO A 529 2.27 -14.14 -18.29
C PRO A 529 3.54 -14.83 -18.81
N SER A 530 3.79 -16.05 -18.35
CA SER A 530 4.98 -16.80 -18.72
C SER A 530 4.64 -18.26 -18.93
N ASN A 531 5.42 -18.91 -19.80
CA ASN A 531 5.40 -20.35 -20.02
C ASN A 531 6.22 -21.11 -18.96
N VAL A 532 6.96 -20.40 -18.11
CA VAL A 532 7.71 -20.98 -17.00
C VAL A 532 6.73 -21.44 -15.93
N SER A 533 6.76 -22.74 -15.62
CA SER A 533 6.01 -23.31 -14.51
C SER A 533 6.62 -22.87 -13.18
N SER A 534 5.77 -22.54 -12.19
CA SER A 534 6.17 -22.17 -10.82
C SER A 534 7.19 -21.02 -10.73
N LEU A 535 6.78 -19.80 -11.08
CA LEU A 535 7.55 -18.59 -10.78
C LEU A 535 7.56 -18.30 -9.27
N ASP A 536 8.71 -17.85 -8.76
CA ASP A 536 8.86 -17.38 -7.39
C ASP A 536 8.20 -16.01 -7.19
N ASP A 537 7.78 -15.71 -5.96
CA ASP A 537 7.29 -14.38 -5.63
C ASP A 537 8.50 -13.43 -5.46
N VAL A 538 8.62 -12.42 -6.32
CA VAL A 538 9.77 -11.49 -6.36
C VAL A 538 9.48 -10.21 -5.59
N PHE A 539 10.45 -9.79 -4.78
CA PHE A 539 10.39 -8.57 -3.99
C PHE A 539 11.66 -7.73 -4.21
N ILE A 540 11.51 -6.42 -4.36
CA ILE A 540 12.62 -5.51 -4.66
C ILE A 540 12.60 -4.30 -3.71
N THR A 541 13.77 -3.90 -3.25
CA THR A 541 13.98 -2.64 -2.55
C THR A 541 15.12 -1.86 -3.20
N HIS A 542 15.21 -0.57 -2.87
CA HIS A 542 16.20 0.34 -3.45
C HIS A 542 16.96 1.10 -2.37
N ARG A 543 18.24 1.40 -2.62
CA ARG A 543 19.15 2.10 -1.72
C ARG A 543 18.53 3.39 -1.15
N SER A 544 17.91 4.21 -2.00
CA SER A 544 17.25 5.45 -1.57
C SER A 544 16.08 5.22 -0.62
N THR A 545 15.40 4.09 -0.68
CA THR A 545 14.33 3.80 0.29
C THR A 545 14.91 3.48 1.66
N ILE A 546 16.12 2.94 1.76
CA ILE A 546 16.78 2.58 3.01
C ILE A 546 17.52 3.78 3.64
N PHE A 547 18.32 4.50 2.84
CA PHE A 547 19.15 5.61 3.31
C PHE A 547 18.50 6.98 3.17
N GLY A 548 17.55 7.12 2.25
CA GLY A 548 16.93 8.41 1.95
C GLY A 548 15.91 8.82 3.00
N GLU A 549 15.89 10.13 3.26
CA GLU A 549 14.89 10.80 4.08
C GLU A 549 13.77 11.32 3.19
N ILE A 550 12.53 10.92 3.49
CA ILE A 550 11.34 11.38 2.78
C ILE A 550 10.82 12.62 3.49
N SER A 551 10.61 13.69 2.74
CA SER A 551 10.21 14.98 3.28
C SER A 551 9.27 15.70 2.33
N LEU A 552 8.33 16.45 2.89
CA LEU A 552 7.38 17.24 2.11
C LEU A 552 7.78 18.71 2.08
N TYR A 553 7.69 19.32 0.90
CA TYR A 553 7.96 20.73 0.69
C TYR A 553 6.73 21.39 0.09
N LYS A 554 6.40 22.61 0.52
CA LYS A 554 5.30 23.37 -0.09
C LYS A 554 5.62 23.58 -1.58
N LEU A 555 4.60 23.57 -2.42
CA LEU A 555 4.77 23.79 -3.85
C LEU A 555 5.42 25.15 -4.13
N GLU A 556 6.50 25.13 -4.90
CA GLU A 556 7.13 26.34 -5.45
C GLU A 556 6.99 26.38 -6.98
N LYS A 557 7.22 27.55 -7.59
CA LYS A 557 7.10 27.72 -9.06
C LYS A 557 8.04 26.79 -9.84
N GLU A 558 9.20 26.45 -9.27
CA GLU A 558 10.17 25.52 -9.86
C GLU A 558 9.65 24.07 -9.89
N ASP A 559 8.68 23.72 -9.05
CA ASP A 559 8.14 22.36 -8.91
C ASP A 559 7.14 21.99 -9.99
N VAL A 560 6.53 22.97 -10.66
CA VAL A 560 5.41 22.75 -11.60
C VAL A 560 5.80 21.75 -12.70
N SER A 561 7.00 21.89 -13.28
CA SER A 561 7.50 20.98 -14.32
C SER A 561 7.71 19.55 -13.79
N GLN A 562 8.12 19.41 -12.53
CA GLN A 562 8.31 18.13 -11.88
C GLN A 562 6.96 17.45 -11.60
N VAL A 563 5.95 18.20 -11.15
CA VAL A 563 4.59 17.70 -10.95
C VAL A 563 4.00 17.17 -12.26
N HIS A 564 4.16 17.91 -13.36
CA HIS A 564 3.74 17.42 -14.68
C HIS A 564 4.45 16.12 -15.07
N SER A 565 5.78 16.06 -14.90
CA SER A 565 6.56 14.86 -15.17
C SER A 565 6.09 13.66 -14.34
N LEU A 566 5.83 13.86 -13.05
CA LEU A 566 5.36 12.81 -12.14
C LEU A 566 3.92 12.36 -12.47
N SER A 567 3.08 13.27 -12.96
CA SER A 567 1.70 12.98 -13.37
C SER A 567 1.64 12.19 -14.68
N LEU A 568 2.46 12.58 -15.67
CA LEU A 568 2.55 11.92 -16.97
C LEU A 568 3.28 10.57 -16.90
N GLY A 569 4.22 10.41 -15.96
CA GLY A 569 5.03 9.19 -15.82
C GLY A 569 5.79 8.86 -17.11
N ASN A 570 5.76 7.58 -17.51
CA ASN A 570 6.44 7.07 -18.72
C ASN A 570 5.56 7.13 -19.99
N LEU A 571 4.44 7.87 -19.99
CA LEU A 571 3.64 8.00 -21.21
C LEU A 571 4.44 8.78 -22.28
N PRO A 572 4.56 8.25 -23.51
CA PRO A 572 5.29 8.95 -24.57
C PRO A 572 4.61 10.27 -24.92
N SER A 573 5.34 11.38 -24.76
CA SER A 573 4.90 12.75 -25.01
C SER A 573 4.55 13.05 -26.47
N ASN A 574 4.85 12.15 -27.41
CA ASN A 574 4.66 12.36 -28.84
C ASN A 574 3.97 11.16 -29.50
N THR A 575 2.64 11.23 -29.56
CA THR A 575 1.92 10.83 -30.77
C THR A 575 1.12 12.05 -31.19
N LYS A 576 1.65 12.79 -32.18
CA LYS A 576 0.85 13.73 -32.96
C LYS A 576 -0.37 12.95 -33.43
N THR A 577 -1.56 13.46 -33.13
CA THR A 577 -2.82 13.02 -33.73
C THR A 577 -2.62 12.88 -35.25
N PRO A 578 -2.63 11.65 -35.81
CA PRO A 578 -2.78 11.52 -37.25
C PRO A 578 -4.21 11.95 -37.54
N ASN A 579 -4.39 12.99 -38.34
CA ASN A 579 -5.66 13.28 -38.98
C ASN A 579 -5.98 12.11 -39.93
N SER A 580 -6.52 11.02 -39.40
CA SER A 580 -7.14 9.96 -40.19
C SER A 580 -8.50 9.65 -39.59
N SER A 581 -9.53 9.78 -40.41
CA SER A 581 -10.95 9.50 -40.15
C SER A 581 -11.23 7.99 -40.00
N SER A 582 -10.31 7.25 -39.39
CA SER A 582 -10.36 5.81 -39.17
C SER A 582 -10.60 5.53 -37.69
N THR A 583 -11.86 5.58 -37.28
CA THR A 583 -12.32 5.18 -35.94
C THR A 583 -12.17 3.67 -35.77
N SER A 584 -11.05 3.22 -35.18
CA SER A 584 -10.90 1.86 -34.65
C SER A 584 -10.96 1.92 -33.11
N PHE A 585 -11.81 1.13 -32.45
CA PHE A 585 -12.12 1.29 -31.02
C PHE A 585 -10.99 0.93 -30.04
N SER A 586 -9.89 0.32 -30.52
CA SER A 586 -8.64 0.26 -29.74
C SER A 586 -8.10 1.66 -29.44
N TYR A 587 -8.38 2.62 -30.34
CA TYR A 587 -8.17 4.04 -30.14
C TYR A 587 -9.04 4.59 -29.00
N CYS A 588 -10.35 4.31 -28.98
CA CYS A 588 -11.28 4.84 -27.97
C CYS A 588 -10.92 4.47 -26.52
N SER A 589 -10.40 3.27 -26.26
CA SER A 589 -9.95 2.90 -24.90
C SER A 589 -8.72 3.70 -24.44
N LYS A 590 -7.76 3.94 -25.34
CA LYS A 590 -6.57 4.77 -25.04
C LYS A 590 -6.93 6.26 -24.98
N VAL A 591 -7.95 6.67 -25.73
CA VAL A 591 -8.52 8.02 -25.70
C VAL A 591 -9.15 8.28 -24.33
N ASN A 592 -9.96 7.37 -23.77
CA ASN A 592 -10.58 7.59 -22.45
C ASN A 592 -9.56 7.71 -21.30
N GLU A 593 -8.54 6.85 -21.23
CA GLU A 593 -7.49 6.96 -20.18
C GLU A 593 -6.69 8.26 -20.32
N ARG A 594 -6.43 8.67 -21.56
CA ARG A 594 -5.74 9.93 -21.85
C ARG A 594 -6.61 11.15 -21.53
N GLU A 595 -7.91 11.09 -21.83
CA GLU A 595 -8.88 12.13 -21.46
C GLU A 595 -9.02 12.27 -19.94
N GLU A 596 -9.08 11.16 -19.19
CA GLU A 596 -9.07 11.18 -17.72
C GLU A 596 -7.78 11.84 -17.19
N LEU A 597 -6.62 11.50 -17.77
CA LEU A 597 -5.33 12.09 -17.40
C LEU A 597 -5.21 13.58 -17.77
N GLU A 598 -5.65 13.97 -18.96
CA GLU A 598 -5.67 15.36 -19.44
C GLU A 598 -6.61 16.20 -18.57
N HIS A 599 -7.74 15.65 -18.13
CA HIS A 599 -8.62 16.29 -17.15
C HIS A 599 -7.96 16.45 -15.78
N GLU A 600 -7.32 15.40 -15.24
CA GLU A 600 -6.58 15.48 -13.98
C GLU A 600 -5.50 16.57 -14.06
N LEU A 601 -4.72 16.62 -15.15
CA LEU A 601 -3.69 17.64 -15.37
C LEU A 601 -4.27 19.05 -15.42
N HIS A 602 -5.37 19.27 -16.15
CA HIS A 602 -6.03 20.57 -16.21
C HIS A 602 -6.50 21.03 -14.83
N VAL A 603 -7.04 20.12 -14.02
CA VAL A 603 -7.44 20.41 -12.63
C VAL A 603 -6.22 20.73 -11.78
N LEU A 604 -5.13 19.95 -11.90
CA LEU A 604 -3.89 20.19 -11.18
C LEU A 604 -3.29 21.56 -11.54
N ASP A 605 -3.30 21.97 -12.81
CA ASP A 605 -2.82 23.29 -13.24
C ASP A 605 -3.60 24.43 -12.61
N ALA A 606 -4.92 24.28 -12.54
CA ALA A 606 -5.78 25.26 -11.92
C ALA A 606 -5.55 25.35 -10.40
N ILE A 607 -5.32 24.22 -9.73
CA ILE A 607 -4.96 24.16 -8.30
C ILE A 607 -3.57 24.76 -8.06
N MET A 608 -2.56 24.37 -8.84
CA MET A 608 -1.19 24.88 -8.73
C MET A 608 -1.17 26.40 -8.90
N LYS A 609 -1.92 26.92 -9.87
CA LYS A 609 -2.06 28.36 -10.07
C LYS A 609 -2.67 29.05 -8.85
N ASP A 610 -3.77 28.54 -8.31
CA ASP A 610 -4.40 29.11 -7.11
C ASP A 610 -3.45 29.05 -5.90
N VAL A 611 -2.80 27.91 -5.63
CA VAL A 611 -1.86 27.77 -4.50
C VAL A 611 -0.68 28.74 -4.60
N LEU A 612 -0.16 28.99 -5.81
CA LEU A 612 0.99 29.90 -6.01
C LEU A 612 0.60 31.39 -6.00
N GLU A 613 -0.62 31.73 -6.41
CA GLU A 613 -1.09 33.13 -6.54
C GLU A 613 -1.92 33.60 -5.34
N ASN A 614 -2.49 32.68 -4.55
CA ASN A 614 -3.43 32.95 -3.45
C ASN A 614 -2.96 32.31 -2.13
N GLU A 615 -2.51 33.14 -1.19
CA GLU A 615 -2.07 32.72 0.15
C GLU A 615 -3.16 32.01 0.97
N PHE A 616 -4.44 32.28 0.67
CA PHE A 616 -5.60 31.66 1.32
C PHE A 616 -6.29 30.62 0.43
N SER A 617 -5.53 29.95 -0.44
CA SER A 617 -6.05 28.81 -1.20
C SER A 617 -6.71 27.80 -0.27
N GLU A 618 -7.81 27.20 -0.72
CA GLU A 618 -8.44 26.09 0.00
C GLU A 618 -7.65 24.78 -0.11
N PHE A 619 -6.68 24.75 -1.04
CA PHE A 619 -5.81 23.63 -1.30
C PHE A 619 -4.46 23.83 -0.63
N ALA A 620 -3.92 22.74 -0.10
CA ALA A 620 -2.52 22.64 0.26
C ALA A 620 -1.86 21.62 -0.65
N MET A 621 -0.80 22.03 -1.34
CA MET A 621 -0.05 21.19 -2.26
C MET A 621 1.41 21.06 -1.81
N PHE A 622 1.89 19.83 -1.80
CA PHE A 622 3.26 19.52 -1.40
C PHE A 622 3.95 18.62 -2.43
N THR A 623 5.22 18.90 -2.72
CA THR A 623 6.11 17.96 -3.38
C THR A 623 6.73 17.02 -2.34
N ILE A 624 6.75 15.73 -2.66
CA ILE A 624 7.36 14.69 -1.84
C ILE A 624 8.75 14.44 -2.41
N ARG A 625 9.78 14.64 -1.60
CA ARG A 625 11.17 14.50 -2.03
C ARG A 625 11.92 13.50 -1.13
N CYS A 626 12.90 12.82 -1.73
CA CYS A 626 13.80 11.88 -1.05
C CYS A 626 15.23 12.41 -1.10
N GLY A 627 15.89 12.51 0.05
CA GLY A 627 17.28 12.95 0.14
C GLY A 627 17.75 13.17 1.57
N ILE A 628 18.32 14.33 1.88
CA ILE A 628 18.78 14.72 3.22
C ILE A 628 18.06 16.02 3.60
N SER A 629 17.27 16.02 4.68
CA SER A 629 16.45 17.19 5.07
C SER A 629 17.25 18.43 5.45
N THR A 630 18.51 18.27 5.87
CA THR A 630 19.38 19.39 6.23
C THR A 630 20.03 20.07 5.03
N ARG A 631 19.86 19.51 3.82
CA ARG A 631 20.40 20.07 2.57
C ARG A 631 19.34 20.89 1.83
N SER A 632 19.77 21.61 0.81
CA SER A 632 18.87 22.42 -0.01
C SER A 632 17.80 21.55 -0.68
N VAL A 633 16.60 22.10 -0.88
CA VAL A 633 15.47 21.40 -1.52
C VAL A 633 15.86 20.87 -2.90
N ARG A 634 16.67 21.62 -3.65
CA ARG A 634 17.15 21.30 -5.00
C ARG A 634 18.07 20.06 -5.05
N GLU A 635 18.74 19.73 -3.95
CA GLU A 635 19.56 18.52 -3.84
C GLU A 635 18.73 17.27 -3.53
N ASN A 636 17.46 17.44 -3.15
CA ASN A 636 16.55 16.34 -2.84
C ASN A 636 15.70 15.99 -4.07
N THR A 637 15.70 14.72 -4.44
CA THR A 637 15.00 14.19 -5.63
C THR A 637 13.49 14.19 -5.39
N ALA A 638 12.72 14.81 -6.28
CA ALA A 638 11.26 14.68 -6.25
C ALA A 638 10.82 13.27 -6.64
N ILE A 639 10.00 12.67 -5.78
CA ILE A 639 9.52 11.30 -5.91
C ILE A 639 7.99 11.22 -5.96
N GLY A 640 7.29 12.34 -5.75
CA GLY A 640 5.84 12.38 -5.74
C GLY A 640 5.29 13.77 -5.40
N PHE A 641 3.97 13.88 -5.34
CA PHE A 641 3.26 15.05 -4.86
C PHE A 641 1.93 14.66 -4.22
N VAL A 642 1.36 15.58 -3.46
CA VAL A 642 0.06 15.41 -2.84
C VAL A 642 -0.71 16.73 -2.80
N VAL A 643 -1.99 16.66 -3.14
CA VAL A 643 -2.95 17.76 -3.08
C VAL A 643 -4.04 17.40 -2.09
N ILE A 644 -4.24 18.26 -1.10
CA ILE A 644 -5.29 18.08 -0.08
C ILE A 644 -6.10 19.36 0.12
N ARG A 645 -7.30 19.20 0.69
CA ARG A 645 -8.12 20.29 1.23
C ARG A 645 -8.80 19.87 2.53
N GLU A 646 -9.33 20.82 3.27
CA GLU A 646 -10.13 20.52 4.48
C GLU A 646 -11.41 19.73 4.13
N PHE A 647 -11.72 18.71 4.91
CA PHE A 647 -12.90 17.85 4.70
C PHE A 647 -13.99 18.09 5.74
N HIS A 648 -15.17 18.50 5.27
CA HIS A 648 -16.30 18.83 6.14
C HIS A 648 -17.45 17.81 6.13
N CYS A 649 -17.50 16.88 5.17
CA CYS A 649 -18.68 16.03 4.93
C CYS A 649 -18.68 14.71 5.73
N HIS A 650 -18.06 14.68 6.91
CA HIS A 650 -17.98 13.46 7.73
C HIS A 650 -19.36 12.96 8.19
N ASP A 651 -20.24 13.87 8.62
CA ASP A 651 -21.58 13.50 9.09
C ASP A 651 -22.44 12.91 7.96
N GLN A 652 -22.25 13.39 6.73
CA GLN A 652 -22.93 12.83 5.54
C GLN A 652 -22.44 11.40 5.24
N LEU A 653 -21.13 11.16 5.34
CA LEU A 653 -20.58 9.80 5.21
C LEU A 653 -21.07 8.85 6.30
N TYR A 654 -21.27 9.36 7.53
CA TYR A 654 -21.76 8.56 8.64
C TYR A 654 -23.11 7.89 8.33
N GLU A 655 -24.00 8.52 7.57
CA GLU A 655 -25.29 7.94 7.18
C GLU A 655 -25.13 6.69 6.31
N HIS A 656 -24.10 6.67 5.47
CA HIS A 656 -23.92 5.66 4.42
C HIS A 656 -22.82 4.62 4.71
N TYR A 657 -21.90 4.89 5.63
CA TYR A 657 -20.73 4.08 5.92
C TYR A 657 -20.57 3.77 7.41
N HIS A 658 -19.90 2.68 7.73
CA HIS A 658 -19.53 2.31 9.09
C HIS A 658 -18.37 3.17 9.57
N LEU A 659 -18.71 4.30 10.18
CA LEU A 659 -17.79 5.23 10.84
C LEU A 659 -18.16 5.39 12.32
N PRO A 660 -17.21 5.77 13.20
CA PRO A 660 -17.50 6.11 14.59
C PRO A 660 -18.44 7.34 14.69
N LYS A 661 -19.41 7.31 15.61
CA LYS A 661 -20.43 8.37 15.77
C LYS A 661 -19.90 9.70 16.32
N HIS A 662 -18.89 9.65 17.19
CA HIS A 662 -18.54 10.79 18.06
C HIS A 662 -17.06 11.13 17.96
N GLU A 663 -16.65 11.69 16.82
CA GLU A 663 -15.28 12.17 16.56
C GLU A 663 -15.23 13.70 16.43
N HIS A 664 -15.94 14.43 17.29
CA HIS A 664 -15.99 15.90 17.24
C HIS A 664 -14.62 16.56 17.43
N HIS A 665 -13.69 15.89 18.12
CA HIS A 665 -12.32 16.37 18.31
C HIS A 665 -11.50 16.45 17.01
N LEU A 666 -11.97 15.79 15.94
CA LEU A 666 -11.39 15.87 14.59
C LEU A 666 -12.08 16.92 13.70
N ASN A 667 -13.04 17.68 14.22
CA ASN A 667 -13.66 18.76 13.45
C ASN A 667 -12.59 19.78 13.04
N ARG A 668 -12.58 20.13 11.74
CA ARG A 668 -11.54 20.95 11.09
C ARG A 668 -10.12 20.37 11.12
N ARG A 669 -9.99 19.08 11.39
CA ARG A 669 -8.72 18.33 11.39
C ARG A 669 -8.77 17.11 10.46
N ARG A 670 -9.75 17.10 9.55
CA ARG A 670 -9.91 16.09 8.50
C ARG A 670 -9.49 16.71 7.18
N ALA A 671 -8.84 15.91 6.36
CA ALA A 671 -8.46 16.30 5.01
C ALA A 671 -9.05 15.34 3.97
N GLU A 672 -9.38 15.88 2.81
CA GLU A 672 -9.66 15.14 1.60
C GLU A 672 -8.42 15.20 0.71
N ILE A 673 -7.95 14.04 0.27
CA ILE A 673 -6.90 13.90 -0.74
C ILE A 673 -7.59 14.02 -2.10
N ILE A 674 -7.19 15.02 -2.88
CA ILE A 674 -7.67 15.20 -4.26
C ILE A 674 -6.86 14.32 -5.19
N SER A 675 -5.53 14.48 -5.18
CA SER A 675 -4.62 13.70 -6.00
C SER A 675 -3.32 13.43 -5.23
N LEU A 676 -2.80 12.22 -5.37
CA LEU A 676 -1.54 11.79 -4.76
C LEU A 676 -0.80 10.84 -5.71
N ARG A 677 0.33 11.30 -6.25
CA ARG A 677 1.24 10.47 -7.04
C ARG A 677 2.52 10.21 -6.27
N LEU A 678 2.99 8.99 -6.31
CA LEU A 678 4.21 8.57 -5.65
C LEU A 678 4.92 7.49 -6.46
N HIS A 679 6.24 7.65 -6.61
CA HIS A 679 7.06 6.64 -7.24
C HIS A 679 6.90 5.28 -6.51
N PRO A 680 6.69 4.16 -7.24
CA PRO A 680 6.31 2.87 -6.65
C PRO A 680 7.22 2.34 -5.52
N LEU A 681 8.52 2.66 -5.58
CA LEU A 681 9.50 2.30 -4.55
C LEU A 681 9.15 2.84 -3.14
N PHE A 682 8.40 3.95 -3.05
CA PHE A 682 8.14 4.63 -1.79
C PHE A 682 6.76 4.34 -1.19
N LEU A 683 5.98 3.43 -1.78
CA LEU A 683 4.65 3.06 -1.28
C LEU A 683 4.69 2.51 0.15
N VAL A 684 5.74 1.76 0.51
CA VAL A 684 5.99 1.26 1.88
C VAL A 684 6.24 2.37 2.91
N SER A 685 6.48 3.60 2.46
CA SER A 685 6.74 4.76 3.32
C SER A 685 5.50 5.62 3.58
N ALA A 686 4.30 5.11 3.33
CA ALA A 686 3.03 5.81 3.53
C ALA A 686 2.91 6.46 4.92
N ASP A 687 3.27 5.71 5.99
CA ASP A 687 3.21 6.21 7.36
C ASP A 687 4.08 7.46 7.56
N LEU A 688 5.29 7.50 6.98
CA LEU A 688 6.18 8.66 7.08
C LEU A 688 5.58 9.87 6.38
N ILE A 689 5.01 9.68 5.19
CA ILE A 689 4.38 10.73 4.38
C ILE A 689 3.19 11.34 5.12
N PHE A 690 2.26 10.51 5.62
CA PHE A 690 1.09 11.01 6.32
C PHE A 690 1.43 11.68 7.66
N ARG A 691 2.44 11.19 8.39
CA ARG A 691 2.91 11.85 9.62
C ARG A 691 3.57 13.19 9.35
N ASP A 692 4.28 13.35 8.23
CA ASP A 692 4.86 14.63 7.84
C ASP A 692 3.80 15.61 7.33
N LEU A 693 2.79 15.13 6.59
CA LEU A 693 1.60 15.92 6.25
C LEU A 693 0.91 16.44 7.51
N ALA A 694 0.71 15.58 8.51
CA ALA A 694 0.07 15.95 9.77
C ALA A 694 0.86 17.02 10.53
N ARG A 695 2.19 16.96 10.48
CA ARG A 695 3.08 17.96 11.05
C ARG A 695 2.94 19.31 10.35
N LYS A 696 2.77 19.34 9.02
CA LYS A 696 2.71 20.59 8.22
C LYS A 696 1.31 21.22 8.16
N THR A 697 0.26 20.41 8.30
CA THR A 697 -1.12 20.83 8.01
C THR A 697 -2.05 20.75 9.21
N SER A 698 -1.64 20.06 10.29
CA SER A 698 -2.48 19.74 11.45
C SER A 698 -3.72 18.90 11.15
N PHE A 699 -3.78 18.24 9.98
CA PHE A 699 -4.78 17.22 9.69
C PHE A 699 -4.33 15.85 10.22
N TYR A 700 -5.27 15.12 10.82
CA TYR A 700 -5.00 13.84 11.48
C TYR A 700 -5.84 12.67 10.96
N ASP A 701 -6.75 12.93 10.03
CA ASP A 701 -7.64 11.94 9.44
C ASP A 701 -7.85 12.28 7.96
N TYR A 702 -7.34 11.42 7.09
CA TYR A 702 -7.27 11.66 5.65
C TYR A 702 -8.25 10.76 4.91
N TYR A 703 -9.07 11.35 4.04
CA TYR A 703 -10.02 10.64 3.20
C TYR A 703 -9.60 10.73 1.74
N PHE A 704 -9.74 9.63 1.01
CA PHE A 704 -9.71 9.62 -0.44
C PHE A 704 -11.05 9.08 -0.94
N ILE A 705 -11.71 9.86 -1.77
CA ILE A 705 -13.07 9.60 -2.24
C ILE A 705 -12.99 9.29 -3.72
N ASN A 706 -13.33 8.06 -4.09
CA ASN A 706 -13.36 7.63 -5.48
C ASN A 706 -14.81 7.44 -5.92
N ALA A 707 -15.31 8.32 -6.78
CA ALA A 707 -16.63 8.18 -7.38
C ALA A 707 -16.57 7.17 -8.53
N VAL A 708 -17.55 6.25 -8.61
CA VAL A 708 -17.65 5.29 -9.72
C VAL A 708 -18.07 6.00 -11.01
N ASP A 709 -18.97 6.98 -10.87
CA ASP A 709 -19.47 7.79 -11.97
C ASP A 709 -18.81 9.19 -11.90
N GLY A 710 -17.99 9.56 -12.89
CA GLY A 710 -17.32 10.87 -12.97
C GLY A 710 -15.83 10.80 -13.32
N TYR A 711 -15.16 11.95 -13.32
CA TYR A 711 -13.71 12.02 -13.52
C TYR A 711 -12.97 11.41 -12.33
N LYS A 712 -11.97 10.59 -12.62
CA LYS A 712 -11.17 9.89 -11.61
C LYS A 712 -9.90 10.66 -11.31
N TYR A 713 -9.53 10.69 -10.04
CA TYR A 713 -8.26 11.24 -9.58
C TYR A 713 -7.34 10.13 -9.07
N SER A 714 -6.04 10.38 -9.14
CA SER A 714 -5.04 9.40 -8.78
C SER A 714 -4.70 9.39 -7.29
N ASN A 715 -4.47 8.20 -6.75
CA ASN A 715 -3.92 8.02 -5.40
C ASN A 715 -3.12 6.71 -5.36
N ASP A 716 -1.80 6.84 -5.43
CA ASP A 716 -0.90 5.67 -5.40
C ASP A 716 -0.85 5.00 -4.02
N LEU A 717 -1.19 5.73 -2.95
CA LEU A 717 -1.26 5.20 -1.58
C LEU A 717 -2.61 4.58 -1.21
N LYS A 718 -3.57 4.46 -2.15
CA LYS A 718 -4.91 3.90 -1.87
C LYS A 718 -4.89 2.52 -1.20
N LYS A 719 -3.92 1.66 -1.53
CA LYS A 719 -3.75 0.32 -0.93
C LYS A 719 -3.19 0.37 0.51
N MET A 720 -2.59 1.48 0.88
CA MET A 720 -2.08 1.77 2.22
C MET A 720 -3.09 2.54 3.06
N MET A 721 -4.34 2.66 2.60
CA MET A 721 -5.45 3.27 3.33
C MET A 721 -6.51 2.22 3.64
N MET A 722 -7.21 2.38 4.77
CA MET A 722 -8.31 1.51 5.16
C MET A 722 -9.53 1.81 4.28
N VAL A 723 -10.01 0.81 3.54
CA VAL A 723 -11.32 0.92 2.87
C VAL A 723 -12.42 0.91 3.94
N ILE A 724 -13.39 1.81 3.83
CA ILE A 724 -14.49 1.92 4.80
C ILE A 724 -15.65 1.03 4.35
N GLU A 725 -16.18 0.23 5.29
CA GLU A 725 -17.31 -0.64 4.99
C GLU A 725 -18.60 0.18 4.78
N PRO A 726 -19.29 0.03 3.64
CA PRO A 726 -20.58 0.70 3.42
C PRO A 726 -21.68 0.05 4.26
N LYS A 727 -22.56 0.85 4.87
CA LYS A 727 -23.74 0.32 5.58
C LYS A 727 -24.72 -0.32 4.57
N PRO A 728 -25.35 -1.44 4.87
CA PRO A 728 -26.40 -2.01 4.02
C PRO A 728 -27.65 -1.12 4.08
N ILE A 729 -27.92 -0.37 3.00
CA ILE A 729 -29.08 0.53 2.89
C ILE A 729 -30.13 -0.11 1.98
N LYS A 730 -31.39 -0.18 2.43
CA LYS A 730 -32.52 -0.67 1.63
C LYS A 730 -32.70 0.21 0.38
N LYS A 731 -33.26 -0.34 -0.70
CA LYS A 731 -33.37 0.24 -2.05
C LYS A 731 -33.98 1.66 -2.17
N VAL A 732 -34.44 2.28 -1.08
CA VAL A 732 -34.94 3.66 -1.06
C VAL A 732 -34.06 4.44 -0.09
N PRO A 733 -33.23 5.39 -0.56
CA PRO A 733 -32.65 6.39 0.31
C PRO A 733 -33.83 7.16 0.93
N VAL A 734 -33.95 7.16 2.25
CA VAL A 734 -34.80 8.16 2.91
C VAL A 734 -34.11 9.49 2.62
N PHE A 735 -34.65 10.25 1.67
CA PHE A 735 -34.07 11.51 1.23
C PHE A 735 -34.20 12.54 2.33
N THR A 736 -33.13 12.76 3.09
CA THR A 736 -33.00 13.98 3.88
C THR A 736 -32.92 15.14 2.89
N ARG A 737 -33.84 16.11 2.97
CA ARG A 737 -33.79 17.32 2.14
C ARG A 737 -32.40 17.93 2.27
N ILE A 738 -31.71 18.07 1.14
CA ILE A 738 -30.49 18.85 1.03
C ILE A 738 -30.81 20.23 1.60
N GLN A 739 -30.22 20.59 2.74
CA GLN A 739 -30.20 21.99 3.15
C GLN A 739 -29.41 22.72 2.06
N ALA A 740 -30.04 23.71 1.42
CA ALA A 740 -29.38 24.52 0.41
C ALA A 740 -28.08 25.05 1.00
N ASP A 741 -26.97 24.61 0.41
CA ASP A 741 -25.62 24.99 0.81
C ASP A 741 -25.58 26.53 0.85
N GLN A 742 -25.14 27.08 1.98
CA GLN A 742 -25.03 28.52 2.19
C GLN A 742 -24.26 29.16 1.02
N LYS A 743 -24.75 30.30 0.52
CA LYS A 743 -24.17 31.08 -0.60
C LYS A 743 -22.64 31.00 -0.62
N LYS A 744 -22.09 30.24 -1.58
CA LYS A 744 -20.63 30.10 -1.76
C LYS A 744 -20.01 31.41 -2.25
N SER A 745 -18.83 31.72 -1.73
CA SER A 745 -17.95 32.77 -2.22
C SER A 745 -17.58 32.53 -3.69
N LYS A 746 -17.64 33.57 -4.52
CA LYS A 746 -17.38 33.54 -5.98
C LYS A 746 -15.91 33.24 -6.37
N LYS A 747 -15.02 32.92 -5.43
CA LYS A 747 -13.57 32.72 -5.66
C LYS A 747 -13.08 31.26 -5.59
N LYS A 748 -13.94 30.27 -5.36
CA LYS A 748 -13.52 28.86 -5.24
C LYS A 748 -13.35 28.21 -6.61
N LEU A 749 -12.29 27.43 -6.78
CA LEU A 749 -12.11 26.54 -7.92
C LEU A 749 -13.25 25.52 -7.95
N ASP A 750 -13.97 25.41 -9.07
CA ASP A 750 -15.15 24.53 -9.17
C ASP A 750 -14.72 23.09 -9.44
N LEU A 751 -14.38 22.36 -8.38
CA LEU A 751 -14.22 20.90 -8.45
C LEU A 751 -15.60 20.25 -8.33
N PRO A 752 -15.89 19.19 -9.13
CA PRO A 752 -17.12 18.43 -8.98
C PRO A 752 -17.21 17.88 -7.55
N LEU A 753 -18.24 18.31 -6.82
CA LEU A 753 -18.49 17.87 -5.46
C LEU A 753 -19.23 16.52 -5.49
N PRO A 754 -18.67 15.47 -4.85
CA PRO A 754 -19.37 14.20 -4.73
C PRO A 754 -20.72 14.40 -4.06
N ASN A 755 -21.79 13.88 -4.66
CA ASN A 755 -23.09 13.83 -4.02
C ASN A 755 -23.13 12.64 -3.06
N PHE A 756 -22.81 12.89 -1.79
CA PHE A 756 -22.70 11.84 -0.79
C PHE A 756 -23.98 11.00 -0.58
N SER A 757 -25.14 11.49 -1.02
CA SER A 757 -26.42 10.80 -0.92
C SER A 757 -26.78 9.96 -2.15
N ARG A 758 -26.26 10.31 -3.33
CA ARG A 758 -26.66 9.69 -4.62
C ARG A 758 -25.54 8.92 -5.30
N ASP A 759 -24.29 9.33 -5.09
CA ASP A 759 -23.16 8.79 -5.81
C ASP A 759 -22.72 7.46 -5.19
N ASN A 760 -22.36 6.53 -6.07
CA ASN A 760 -21.70 5.30 -5.67
C ASN A 760 -20.21 5.61 -5.45
N MET A 761 -19.84 5.82 -4.19
CA MET A 761 -18.46 6.16 -3.82
C MET A 761 -17.76 4.99 -3.14
N ILE A 762 -16.45 4.92 -3.34
CA ILE A 762 -15.55 4.08 -2.57
C ILE A 762 -14.72 5.01 -1.69
N ILE A 763 -14.75 4.76 -0.37
CA ILE A 763 -14.14 5.63 0.62
C ILE A 763 -12.93 4.94 1.25
N TYR A 764 -11.79 5.61 1.18
CA TYR A 764 -10.55 5.20 1.82
C TYR A 764 -10.20 6.20 2.93
N ARG A 765 -9.69 5.70 4.06
CA ARG A 765 -9.37 6.49 5.24
C ARG A 765 -8.00 6.14 5.81
N HIS A 766 -7.25 7.14 6.27
CA HIS A 766 -6.00 6.96 7.02
C HIS A 766 -5.99 7.82 8.30
N LYS A 767 -5.95 7.18 9.48
CA LYS A 767 -6.05 7.85 10.81
C LYS A 767 -4.71 8.12 11.50
N LEU A 768 -3.60 7.94 10.80
CA LEU A 768 -2.23 8.00 11.36
C LEU A 768 -1.93 6.96 12.45
N SER A 769 -2.90 6.10 12.77
CA SER A 769 -2.74 4.98 13.67
C SER A 769 -1.81 3.92 13.07
N PRO A 770 -1.09 3.15 13.89
CA PRO A 770 -0.21 2.10 13.40
C PRO A 770 -0.91 1.16 12.43
N VAL A 771 -0.25 0.87 11.31
CA VAL A 771 -0.76 -0.07 10.31
C VAL A 771 -0.77 -1.47 10.88
N LYS A 772 -1.90 -2.17 10.70
CA LYS A 772 -2.03 -3.57 11.03
C LYS A 772 -2.56 -4.33 9.82
N TRP A 773 -1.71 -5.20 9.29
CA TRP A 773 -2.06 -6.11 8.21
C TRP A 773 -2.82 -7.31 8.74
N PHE A 774 -3.89 -7.70 8.06
CA PHE A 774 -4.65 -8.87 8.41
C PHE A 774 -5.10 -9.66 7.19
N THR A 775 -5.06 -11.00 7.32
CA THR A 775 -5.61 -12.05 6.43
C THR A 775 -4.91 -13.39 6.71
N ASN A 776 -5.42 -14.48 6.13
CA ASN A 776 -4.76 -15.78 6.13
C ASN A 776 -3.47 -15.73 5.29
N SER A 777 -2.39 -16.32 5.78
CA SER A 777 -1.13 -16.50 5.03
C SER A 777 -1.23 -17.52 3.90
N ARG A 778 -2.33 -18.28 3.83
CA ARG A 778 -2.58 -19.27 2.78
C ARG A 778 -3.25 -18.64 1.56
N LYS A 779 -2.76 -19.03 0.38
CA LYS A 779 -3.39 -18.72 -0.91
C LYS A 779 -4.76 -19.41 -0.97
N LEU A 780 -5.83 -18.64 -1.11
CA LEU A 780 -7.21 -19.12 -1.19
C LEU A 780 -7.67 -19.12 -2.64
N VAL A 781 -8.24 -20.23 -3.12
CA VAL A 781 -8.82 -20.31 -4.46
C VAL A 781 -10.33 -20.54 -4.36
N ILE A 782 -11.11 -19.65 -4.96
CA ILE A 782 -12.57 -19.71 -5.00
C ILE A 782 -13.02 -19.95 -6.43
N ILE A 783 -13.96 -20.88 -6.61
CA ILE A 783 -14.53 -21.19 -7.92
C ILE A 783 -15.92 -20.54 -8.03
N GLY A 784 -16.07 -19.63 -9.00
CA GLY A 784 -17.30 -18.91 -9.30
C GLY A 784 -17.42 -17.56 -8.58
N PHE A 785 -18.11 -16.61 -9.21
CA PHE A 785 -18.36 -15.26 -8.69
C PHE A 785 -19.86 -15.03 -8.46
N SER A 786 -20.46 -15.82 -7.58
CA SER A 786 -21.88 -15.72 -7.24
C SER A 786 -22.16 -14.66 -6.17
N ALA A 787 -23.44 -14.40 -5.86
CA ALA A 787 -23.84 -13.57 -4.73
C ALA A 787 -23.24 -14.05 -3.39
N VAL A 788 -23.10 -15.36 -3.21
CA VAL A 788 -22.47 -15.95 -2.02
C VAL A 788 -20.97 -15.68 -2.01
N THR A 789 -20.27 -15.82 -3.15
CA THR A 789 -18.85 -15.44 -3.28
C THR A 789 -18.65 -13.97 -2.93
N LYS A 790 -19.48 -13.06 -3.47
CA LYS A 790 -19.43 -11.62 -3.19
C LYS A 790 -19.64 -11.32 -1.70
N ALA A 791 -20.60 -11.99 -1.06
CA ALA A 791 -20.86 -11.85 0.36
C ALA A 791 -19.68 -12.34 1.23
N PHE A 792 -19.08 -13.47 0.85
CA PHE A 792 -17.91 -14.05 1.51
C PHE A 792 -16.66 -13.17 1.35
N LEU A 793 -16.36 -12.68 0.14
CA LEU A 793 -15.25 -11.77 -0.12
C LEU A 793 -15.39 -10.47 0.69
N ARG A 794 -16.59 -9.93 0.80
CA ARG A 794 -16.86 -8.77 1.67
C ARG A 794 -16.53 -9.07 3.14
N GLN A 795 -16.97 -10.21 3.65
CA GLN A 795 -16.63 -10.63 5.02
C GLN A 795 -15.12 -10.79 5.18
N LEU A 796 -14.39 -11.31 4.19
CA LEU A 796 -12.92 -11.41 4.23
C LEU A 796 -12.23 -10.03 4.24
N VAL A 797 -12.67 -9.09 3.40
CA VAL A 797 -12.12 -7.72 3.36
C VAL A 797 -12.31 -7.00 4.69
N PHE A 798 -13.49 -7.14 5.30
CA PHE A 798 -13.87 -6.44 6.52
C PHE A 798 -13.86 -7.30 7.78
N GLN A 799 -13.20 -8.46 7.76
CA GLN A 799 -13.25 -9.43 8.88
C GLN A 799 -12.79 -8.85 10.22
N TRP A 800 -11.92 -7.84 10.17
CA TRP A 800 -11.36 -7.19 11.34
C TRP A 800 -12.21 -5.98 11.81
N ASN A 801 -13.12 -5.49 10.95
CA ASN A 801 -14.00 -4.38 11.29
C ASN A 801 -15.12 -4.87 12.20
N SER A 802 -14.98 -4.57 13.49
CA SER A 802 -16.02 -4.80 14.47
C SER A 802 -17.02 -3.65 14.49
N LYS A 803 -18.29 -3.94 14.79
CA LYS A 803 -19.35 -2.91 14.85
C LYS A 803 -19.11 -1.83 15.91
N ASP A 804 -18.30 -2.15 16.92
CA ASP A 804 -17.88 -1.24 17.98
C ASP A 804 -16.62 -0.43 17.62
N HIS A 805 -16.08 -0.59 16.39
CA HIS A 805 -14.89 0.10 15.90
C HIS A 805 -13.61 -0.09 16.72
N LYS A 806 -13.58 -1.04 17.67
CA LYS A 806 -12.44 -1.28 18.59
C LYS A 806 -11.10 -1.35 17.86
N ASN A 807 -11.06 -1.98 16.69
CA ASN A 807 -9.83 -2.11 15.92
C ASN A 807 -9.51 -0.87 15.09
N SER A 808 -10.48 -0.36 14.33
CA SER A 808 -10.33 0.81 13.45
C SER A 808 -10.10 2.13 14.20
N GLU A 809 -10.36 2.18 15.50
CA GLU A 809 -10.00 3.32 16.36
C GLU A 809 -8.54 3.30 16.79
N ASN A 810 -7.93 2.12 16.89
CA ASN A 810 -6.56 1.95 17.38
C ASN A 810 -5.54 1.71 16.25
N PHE A 811 -5.98 1.22 15.10
CA PHE A 811 -5.11 0.80 13.99
C PHE A 811 -5.64 1.28 12.63
N THR A 812 -4.72 1.47 11.69
CA THR A 812 -5.04 1.52 10.26
C THR A 812 -5.12 0.09 9.76
N CYS A 813 -6.34 -0.43 9.64
CA CYS A 813 -6.60 -1.83 9.32
C CYS A 813 -6.47 -2.07 7.80
N LEU A 814 -5.38 -2.71 7.39
CA LEU A 814 -5.14 -3.06 5.98
C LEU A 814 -5.31 -4.55 5.74
N THR A 815 -5.95 -4.90 4.63
CA THR A 815 -6.18 -6.29 4.23
C THR A 815 -5.10 -6.77 3.26
N ARG A 816 -4.53 -7.96 3.48
CA ARG A 816 -3.53 -8.59 2.58
C ARG A 816 -4.08 -9.88 1.97
N LEU A 817 -5.13 -9.77 1.17
CA LEU A 817 -5.79 -10.93 0.57
C LEU A 817 -4.88 -11.59 -0.47
N GLN A 818 -4.62 -12.89 -0.29
CA GLN A 818 -4.08 -13.77 -1.32
C GLN A 818 -5.21 -14.67 -1.83
N VAL A 819 -6.20 -14.06 -2.47
CA VAL A 819 -7.38 -14.76 -2.97
C VAL A 819 -7.40 -14.72 -4.49
N THR A 820 -7.52 -15.90 -5.09
CA THR A 820 -7.77 -16.07 -6.52
C THR A 820 -9.19 -16.55 -6.74
N VAL A 821 -9.97 -15.81 -7.52
CA VAL A 821 -11.33 -16.22 -7.93
C VAL A 821 -11.27 -16.65 -9.39
N ILE A 822 -11.59 -17.91 -9.65
CA ILE A 822 -11.69 -18.47 -11.00
C ILE A 822 -13.16 -18.47 -11.42
N CYS A 823 -13.50 -17.76 -12.48
CA CYS A 823 -14.88 -17.68 -12.98
C CYS A 823 -14.92 -17.69 -14.50
N ARG A 824 -16.10 -17.90 -15.11
CA ARG A 824 -16.23 -17.81 -16.58
C ARG A 824 -15.94 -16.37 -17.04
N ALA A 825 -15.44 -16.26 -18.26
CA ALA A 825 -15.18 -14.98 -18.92
C ALA A 825 -16.43 -14.08 -18.90
N GLY A 826 -16.24 -12.79 -18.64
CA GLY A 826 -17.30 -11.79 -18.68
C GLY A 826 -18.17 -11.67 -17.44
N ILE A 827 -18.14 -12.63 -16.51
CA ILE A 827 -18.98 -12.60 -15.31
C ILE A 827 -18.57 -11.43 -14.41
N VAL A 828 -17.27 -11.25 -14.17
CA VAL A 828 -16.77 -10.19 -13.28
C VAL A 828 -16.96 -8.85 -13.96
N GLU A 829 -16.61 -8.77 -15.25
CA GLU A 829 -16.73 -7.56 -16.05
C GLU A 829 -18.17 -7.04 -16.09
N ALA A 830 -19.15 -7.93 -16.29
CA ALA A 830 -20.56 -7.57 -16.30
C ALA A 830 -21.07 -7.06 -14.94
N ASP A 831 -20.55 -7.59 -13.83
CA ASP A 831 -20.94 -7.18 -12.47
C ASP A 831 -20.41 -5.78 -12.10
N TYR A 832 -19.32 -5.33 -12.72
CA TYR A 832 -18.73 -4.00 -12.51
C TYR A 832 -19.15 -2.98 -13.57
N ASP A 833 -19.89 -3.39 -14.61
CA ASP A 833 -20.33 -2.48 -15.64
C ASP A 833 -21.43 -1.53 -15.13
N SER A 834 -21.09 -0.24 -15.00
CA SER A 834 -22.04 0.81 -14.64
C SER A 834 -22.76 1.43 -15.84
N LEU A 835 -22.28 1.18 -17.06
CA LEU A 835 -22.75 1.77 -18.32
C LEU A 835 -23.85 0.94 -18.99
N PHE A 836 -24.00 -0.33 -18.64
CA PHE A 836 -25.05 -1.19 -19.20
C PHE A 836 -26.46 -0.64 -18.93
N LYS A 837 -27.21 -0.41 -20.02
CA LYS A 837 -28.63 -0.02 -20.00
C LYS A 837 -29.45 -1.09 -20.72
N CYS A 838 -30.40 -1.69 -20.01
CA CYS A 838 -31.28 -2.67 -20.62
C CYS A 838 -32.19 -1.99 -21.67
N PRO A 839 -32.15 -2.40 -22.95
CA PRO A 839 -32.97 -1.77 -23.99
C PRO A 839 -34.46 -2.11 -23.86
N TYR A 840 -34.80 -3.15 -23.11
CA TYR A 840 -36.18 -3.65 -22.94
C TYR A 840 -36.89 -3.11 -21.69
N CYS A 841 -36.13 -2.64 -20.69
CA CYS A 841 -36.69 -2.17 -19.44
C CYS A 841 -36.59 -0.64 -19.38
N THR A 842 -37.73 0.03 -19.19
CA THR A 842 -37.79 1.49 -18.99
C THR A 842 -37.20 1.93 -17.65
N SER A 843 -37.05 1.01 -16.69
CA SER A 843 -36.46 1.27 -15.37
C SER A 843 -35.53 0.12 -14.93
N SER A 844 -34.38 0.48 -14.37
CA SER A 844 -33.43 -0.48 -13.79
C SER A 844 -33.95 -1.16 -12.52
N LEU A 845 -34.90 -0.54 -11.80
CA LEU A 845 -35.45 -1.02 -10.53
C LEU A 845 -36.33 -2.28 -10.65
N GLY A 846 -36.77 -2.64 -11.86
CA GLY A 846 -37.53 -3.87 -12.15
C GLY A 846 -36.87 -4.78 -13.19
N CYS A 847 -35.70 -4.39 -13.70
CA CYS A 847 -35.00 -5.13 -14.72
C CYS A 847 -34.37 -6.41 -14.15
N TYR A 848 -34.82 -7.58 -14.61
CA TYR A 848 -34.26 -8.88 -14.18
C TYR A 848 -32.75 -9.01 -14.48
N LEU A 849 -32.26 -8.31 -15.50
CA LEU A 849 -30.83 -8.29 -15.88
C LEU A 849 -30.00 -7.31 -15.05
N SER A 850 -30.62 -6.46 -14.22
CA SER A 850 -29.88 -5.50 -13.42
C SER A 850 -29.39 -6.13 -12.11
N TYR A 851 -28.07 -6.27 -11.97
CA TYR A 851 -27.42 -6.68 -10.72
C TYR A 851 -27.78 -5.77 -9.53
N ARG A 852 -28.28 -4.55 -9.79
CA ARG A 852 -28.79 -3.62 -8.78
C ARG A 852 -30.00 -4.17 -8.01
N ASN A 853 -30.62 -5.24 -8.53
CA ASN A 853 -31.74 -5.91 -7.88
C ASN A 853 -31.37 -6.90 -6.79
N GLU A 854 -30.09 -7.24 -6.65
CA GLU A 854 -29.55 -8.05 -5.56
C GLU A 854 -29.74 -7.41 -4.18
N SER A 855 -29.50 -8.20 -3.13
CA SER A 855 -29.47 -7.65 -1.77
C SER A 855 -28.42 -6.53 -1.67
N CYS A 856 -28.71 -5.45 -0.91
CA CYS A 856 -27.77 -4.34 -0.74
C CYS A 856 -26.38 -4.81 -0.29
N TYR A 857 -26.33 -5.78 0.62
CA TYR A 857 -25.10 -6.39 1.12
C TYR A 857 -24.18 -6.95 0.01
N VAL A 858 -24.76 -7.56 -1.02
CA VAL A 858 -24.04 -8.13 -2.19
C VAL A 858 -23.79 -7.06 -3.24
N ARG A 859 -24.80 -6.25 -3.57
CA ARG A 859 -24.72 -5.19 -4.57
C ARG A 859 -23.62 -4.17 -4.26
N ASP A 860 -23.47 -3.80 -2.99
CA ASP A 860 -22.48 -2.81 -2.57
C ASP A 860 -21.03 -3.30 -2.72
N CYS A 861 -20.80 -4.62 -2.88
CA CYS A 861 -19.48 -5.18 -3.16
C CYS A 861 -18.91 -4.79 -4.52
N CYS A 862 -19.77 -4.37 -5.46
CA CYS A 862 -19.39 -3.97 -6.81
C CYS A 862 -19.65 -2.47 -7.05
N MET A 863 -20.56 -1.84 -6.28
CA MET A 863 -20.86 -0.40 -6.44
C MET A 863 -20.11 0.51 -5.46
N ARG A 864 -19.86 0.08 -4.23
CA ARG A 864 -19.28 0.92 -3.15
C ARG A 864 -17.99 0.36 -2.59
N ILE A 865 -17.51 -0.73 -3.20
CA ILE A 865 -16.27 -1.44 -2.95
C ILE A 865 -15.78 -1.91 -4.33
N ASP A 866 -14.47 -1.95 -4.54
CA ASP A 866 -13.88 -2.57 -5.73
C ASP A 866 -12.98 -3.73 -5.32
N LEU A 867 -13.51 -4.95 -5.36
CA LEU A 867 -12.79 -6.16 -4.94
C LEU A 867 -11.58 -6.46 -5.83
N ARG A 868 -11.51 -5.90 -7.05
CA ARG A 868 -10.41 -6.14 -8.01
C ARG A 868 -9.07 -5.62 -7.50
N TYR A 869 -9.06 -4.75 -6.48
CA TYR A 869 -7.83 -4.27 -5.84
C TYR A 869 -7.17 -5.27 -4.90
N TRP A 870 -7.94 -6.21 -4.34
CA TRP A 870 -7.47 -7.16 -3.32
C TRP A 870 -7.60 -8.62 -3.75
N VAL A 871 -8.41 -8.90 -4.77
CA VAL A 871 -8.69 -10.25 -5.26
C VAL A 871 -8.21 -10.40 -6.69
N HIS A 872 -7.50 -11.49 -6.96
CA HIS A 872 -7.05 -11.84 -8.30
C HIS A 872 -8.15 -12.61 -9.03
N PHE A 873 -8.78 -11.98 -10.02
CA PHE A 873 -9.79 -12.62 -10.86
C PHE A 873 -9.14 -13.26 -12.08
N VAL A 874 -9.38 -14.56 -12.27
CA VAL A 874 -8.85 -15.34 -13.39
C VAL A 874 -10.03 -15.89 -14.19
N PRO A 875 -10.19 -15.48 -15.47
CA PRO A 875 -11.22 -16.04 -16.32
C PRO A 875 -10.80 -17.44 -16.78
N GLY A 876 -11.65 -18.44 -16.54
CA GLY A 876 -11.35 -19.82 -16.90
C GLY A 876 -12.41 -20.82 -16.47
N LYS A 877 -12.29 -22.04 -16.98
CA LYS A 877 -13.08 -23.20 -16.57
C LYS A 877 -12.17 -24.16 -15.82
N VAL A 878 -12.58 -24.55 -14.63
CA VAL A 878 -11.88 -25.58 -13.85
C VAL A 878 -12.34 -26.94 -14.36
N GLU A 879 -11.41 -27.74 -14.89
CA GLU A 879 -11.69 -29.09 -15.39
C GLU A 879 -11.53 -30.15 -14.31
N LYS A 880 -10.48 -30.03 -13.49
CA LYS A 880 -10.14 -30.95 -12.42
C LYS A 880 -9.61 -30.17 -11.21
N VAL A 881 -9.96 -30.63 -10.01
CA VAL A 881 -9.34 -30.19 -8.76
C VAL A 881 -8.75 -31.44 -8.13
N ASP A 882 -7.42 -31.52 -8.10
CA ASP A 882 -6.72 -32.59 -7.43
C ASP A 882 -6.59 -32.25 -5.94
N SER A 883 -7.52 -32.79 -5.14
CA SER A 883 -7.46 -32.69 -3.68
C SER A 883 -6.43 -33.68 -3.15
N VAL A 884 -5.38 -33.18 -2.49
CA VAL A 884 -4.46 -33.98 -1.67
C VAL A 884 -4.96 -34.04 -0.24
#